data_AF-A0A9W7Y3R1-F1
#
_entry.id   AF-A0A9W7Y3R1-F1
#
_cell.length_a   1.000
_cell.length_b   1.000
_cell.length_c   1.000
_cell.angle_alpha   90.00
_cell.angle_beta   90.00
_cell.angle_gamma   90.00
#
_symmetry.space_group_name_H-M   'P 1'
#
loop_
_entity.id
_entity.type
_entity.pdbx_description
1 polymer ?
#
loop_
_entity_poly.entity_id
_entity_poly.type
_entity_poly.pdbx_seq_one_letter_code
_entity_poly.pdbx_strand_id
1 'polypeptide(L)'
;MYLSAIQRGSRLPGIACARVSMRLYTSEAATINARLKSDLKAAMKAKEKTKLTVIRGVLSDILYAEKNQTGSTSFSRDSDADVAAVIQRAIKQRRDSIQSYTEGGREDLAQEESAELAVLNEYLPEQMSSEQIEARVKQVIERLGVSGIKAMGTVMKEINISPAEAPKSRVAGASSRNSQPGARNSHTVAGASAYIPALDKEQQQQQQQQQNWIIHHLRSTHVSAQIPLNYKQQATTEVSADGQTHVTTFPNGLRVVSENNPGHFTALGVYVDAGSRYESPSTSGYAHLMDRMAFRNSERFTSAESMAAIEKLGGSIMSSSSRECIMYQAAVFPDDVSTALGLLADTTLRPRYLEEELAELRETVPWELQDFMAKPDMFLPEKLHETAFRSGTLGNPLLCPPSQLSAATSDSLAAYHRRWYRPERIVVAAVGLEHADLVRLCVENGFADLAPTPASSHSDQPAVSEDSGLSSRSWFNKMLGAGGAPSVHGSSDPYAKSVYTGGTWFDAKPDIDFTQVYLGFKSSGIDNEKALYAYATLQMLLGGGGSFSAGGPGKGMYSRLYTRVLNQHAWIESCVAFHHCYTDSGLFGISASCRPRNEHALLDVVATEIEAVASGKNRIPSRSSMRRPYASQEGPTQAEVRRAKNQLKSNLLMNLESRMVQLEDLGRQIQVSGRKVPASTMIDHIEEIRSTDIAKAAGDLLENPATLLVQGNVDGVRKFYPQVCANHGINI
;
A
#
# COMPACT_ATOMS: atom_id res chain seq x y z
N MET A 1 -5.78 14.40 -69.22
CA MET A 1 -6.38 13.06 -69.44
C MET A 1 -6.93 12.58 -68.10
N TYR A 2 -8.19 12.24 -67.87
CA TYR A 2 -9.46 12.62 -68.46
C TYR A 2 -10.49 12.39 -67.34
N LEU A 3 -11.30 13.41 -67.05
CA LEU A 3 -12.50 13.37 -66.20
C LEU A 3 -13.68 12.74 -66.97
N SER A 4 -14.70 12.25 -66.26
CA SER A 4 -16.15 12.19 -66.59
C SER A 4 -16.78 10.90 -66.01
N ALA A 5 -18.05 10.82 -65.59
CA ALA A 5 -19.21 11.67 -65.84
C ALA A 5 -20.23 11.61 -64.68
N ILE A 6 -20.85 12.77 -64.45
CA ILE A 6 -22.12 13.03 -63.78
C ILE A 6 -23.28 12.71 -64.74
N GLN A 7 -24.45 12.34 -64.22
CA GLN A 7 -25.83 12.79 -64.60
C GLN A 7 -26.82 11.99 -63.71
N ARG A 8 -27.93 12.49 -63.14
CA ARG A 8 -28.70 13.75 -63.14
C ARG A 8 -29.74 13.64 -62.00
N GLY A 9 -30.23 14.76 -61.44
CA GLY A 9 -31.61 14.77 -60.92
C GLY A 9 -32.04 15.68 -59.75
N SER A 10 -31.87 17.00 -59.89
CA SER A 10 -32.82 18.06 -59.44
C SER A 10 -33.05 18.43 -57.95
N ARG A 11 -33.31 19.73 -57.77
CA ARG A 11 -33.27 20.60 -56.57
C ARG A 11 -34.68 21.03 -56.10
N LEU A 12 -34.82 21.15 -54.77
CA LEU A 12 -35.52 22.19 -53.95
C LEU A 12 -37.07 22.34 -54.04
N PRO A 13 -37.78 23.05 -53.11
CA PRO A 13 -37.43 23.60 -51.77
C PRO A 13 -38.46 23.22 -50.67
N GLY A 14 -38.25 23.70 -49.44
CA GLY A 14 -39.09 23.39 -48.27
C GLY A 14 -40.49 24.04 -48.22
N ILE A 15 -41.27 23.63 -47.22
CA ILE A 15 -42.24 24.40 -46.43
C ILE A 15 -42.63 23.51 -45.22
N ALA A 16 -42.55 24.10 -44.03
CA ALA A 16 -43.09 23.56 -42.81
C ALA A 16 -44.61 23.80 -42.76
N CYS A 17 -45.41 22.81 -42.34
CA CYS A 17 -46.51 23.04 -41.38
C CYS A 17 -47.04 21.70 -40.84
N ALA A 18 -47.28 21.69 -39.54
CA ALA A 18 -47.79 20.59 -38.75
C ALA A 18 -49.30 20.37 -38.94
N ARG A 19 -49.77 19.12 -38.78
CA ARG A 19 -50.58 18.70 -37.60
C ARG A 19 -51.24 17.32 -37.80
N VAL A 20 -51.09 16.48 -36.76
CA VAL A 20 -52.14 15.69 -36.08
C VAL A 20 -52.76 14.55 -36.90
N SER A 21 -53.04 13.35 -36.39
CA SER A 21 -52.76 12.60 -35.17
C SER A 21 -53.40 11.24 -35.46
N MET A 22 -52.70 10.14 -35.22
CA MET A 22 -53.36 8.85 -35.04
C MET A 22 -52.75 8.19 -33.81
N ARG A 23 -53.43 8.39 -32.68
CA ARG A 23 -53.22 7.63 -31.45
C ARG A 23 -53.72 6.22 -31.70
N LEU A 24 -52.81 5.25 -31.73
CA LEU A 24 -53.13 3.88 -31.36
C LEU A 24 -52.77 3.73 -29.89
N TYR A 25 -53.81 3.70 -29.04
CA TYR A 25 -53.71 3.29 -27.65
C TYR A 25 -53.54 1.76 -27.63
N THR A 26 -52.36 1.30 -27.22
CA THR A 26 -52.23 0.02 -26.52
C THR A 26 -51.66 0.36 -25.14
N SER A 27 -52.39 -0.01 -24.09
CA SER A 27 -52.00 0.20 -22.71
C SER A 27 -50.92 -0.81 -22.32
N GLU A 28 -49.67 -0.53 -22.65
CA GLU A 28 -48.54 -1.16 -21.97
C GLU A 28 -48.32 -0.45 -20.63
N ALA A 29 -48.25 -1.22 -19.54
CA ALA A 29 -47.92 -0.67 -18.22
C ALA A 29 -46.57 0.06 -18.31
N ALA A 30 -46.51 1.31 -17.86
CA ALA A 30 -45.26 2.07 -17.86
C ALA A 30 -44.23 1.37 -16.96
N THR A 31 -43.03 1.11 -17.49
CA THR A 31 -41.91 0.51 -16.74
C THR A 31 -41.59 1.31 -15.48
N ILE A 32 -41.03 0.67 -14.46
CA ILE A 32 -40.66 1.28 -13.17
C ILE A 32 -39.73 2.48 -13.40
N ASN A 33 -38.79 2.38 -14.35
CA ASN A 33 -37.90 3.48 -14.73
C ASN A 33 -38.65 4.67 -15.35
N ALA A 34 -39.64 4.41 -16.21
CA ALA A 34 -40.48 5.48 -16.78
C ALA A 34 -41.32 6.17 -15.70
N ARG A 35 -41.85 5.40 -14.74
CA ARG A 35 -42.58 5.93 -13.57
C ARG A 35 -41.69 6.79 -12.68
N LEU A 36 -40.47 6.33 -12.35
CA LEU A 36 -39.48 7.11 -11.58
C LEU A 36 -39.15 8.44 -12.25
N LYS A 37 -38.94 8.46 -13.58
CA LYS A 37 -38.68 9.70 -14.33
C LYS A 37 -39.88 10.65 -14.37
N SER A 38 -41.10 10.11 -14.42
CA SER A 38 -42.34 10.91 -14.35
C SER A 38 -42.51 11.51 -12.95
N ASP A 39 -42.37 10.70 -11.91
CA ASP A 39 -42.55 11.11 -10.53
C ASP A 39 -41.46 12.07 -10.06
N LEU A 40 -40.24 11.98 -10.60
CA LEU A 40 -39.20 13.00 -10.39
C LEU A 40 -39.68 14.39 -10.82
N LYS A 41 -40.33 14.49 -12.00
CA LYS A 41 -40.86 15.76 -12.50
C LYS A 41 -42.03 16.25 -11.67
N ALA A 42 -42.87 15.34 -11.17
CA ALA A 42 -43.98 15.69 -10.28
C ALA A 42 -43.47 16.18 -8.91
N ALA A 43 -42.53 15.47 -8.29
CA ALA A 43 -41.91 15.84 -7.01
C ALA A 43 -41.15 17.18 -7.11
N MET A 44 -40.50 17.46 -8.24
CA MET A 44 -39.89 18.77 -8.52
C MET A 44 -40.91 19.92 -8.56
N LYS A 45 -42.10 19.71 -9.14
CA LYS A 45 -43.17 20.71 -9.17
C LYS A 45 -43.84 20.89 -7.81
N ALA A 46 -44.02 19.80 -7.06
CA ALA A 46 -44.63 19.78 -5.74
C ALA A 46 -43.67 20.20 -4.61
N LYS A 47 -42.37 20.35 -4.89
CA LYS A 47 -41.30 20.65 -3.92
C LYS A 47 -41.18 19.62 -2.78
N GLU A 48 -41.47 18.35 -3.07
CA GLU A 48 -41.33 17.23 -2.13
C GLU A 48 -39.85 16.84 -1.97
N LYS A 49 -39.18 17.42 -0.97
CA LYS A 49 -37.73 17.26 -0.78
C LYS A 49 -37.30 15.79 -0.62
N THR A 50 -37.95 15.03 0.25
CA THR A 50 -37.60 13.62 0.54
C THR A 50 -37.77 12.74 -0.70
N LYS A 51 -38.93 12.81 -1.36
CA LYS A 51 -39.22 12.03 -2.57
C LYS A 51 -38.24 12.35 -3.71
N LEU A 52 -37.87 13.63 -3.85
CA LEU A 52 -36.92 14.09 -4.86
C LEU A 52 -35.49 13.58 -4.61
N THR A 53 -35.02 13.58 -3.36
CA THR A 53 -33.70 13.01 -3.01
C THR A 53 -33.64 11.52 -3.30
N VAL A 54 -34.66 10.77 -2.86
CA VAL A 54 -34.74 9.31 -3.06
C VAL A 54 -34.77 8.93 -4.54
N ILE A 55 -35.66 9.53 -5.32
CA ILE A 55 -35.79 9.20 -6.75
C ILE A 55 -34.50 9.54 -7.53
N ARG A 56 -33.80 10.64 -7.18
CA ARG A 56 -32.51 10.98 -7.82
C ARG A 56 -31.43 9.96 -7.49
N GLY A 57 -31.35 9.50 -6.25
CA GLY A 57 -30.42 8.45 -5.83
C GLY A 57 -30.64 7.17 -6.64
N VAL A 58 -31.87 6.67 -6.66
CA VAL A 58 -32.23 5.43 -7.38
C VAL A 58 -31.96 5.54 -8.88
N LEU A 59 -32.29 6.67 -9.51
CA LEU A 59 -32.00 6.87 -10.95
C LEU A 59 -30.50 6.90 -11.24
N SER A 60 -29.69 7.47 -10.35
CA SER A 60 -28.22 7.40 -10.44
C SER A 60 -27.70 5.98 -10.30
N ASP A 61 -28.25 5.20 -9.35
CA ASP A 61 -27.84 3.80 -9.13
C ASP A 61 -28.18 2.90 -10.32
N ILE A 62 -29.34 3.12 -10.97
CA ILE A 62 -29.72 2.43 -12.21
C ILE A 62 -28.73 2.74 -13.33
N LEU A 63 -28.35 4.01 -13.50
CA LEU A 63 -27.36 4.43 -14.51
C LEU A 63 -25.96 3.87 -14.22
N TYR A 64 -25.58 3.78 -12.95
CA TYR A 64 -24.30 3.19 -12.54
C TYR A 64 -24.28 1.68 -12.82
N ALA A 65 -25.36 0.97 -12.47
CA ALA A 65 -25.52 -0.45 -12.77
C ALA A 65 -25.50 -0.74 -14.28
N GLU A 66 -26.08 0.16 -15.10
CA GLU A 66 -26.05 0.04 -16.56
C GLU A 66 -24.63 0.21 -17.13
N LYS A 67 -23.86 1.20 -16.63
CA LYS A 67 -22.52 1.53 -17.15
C LYS A 67 -21.43 0.54 -16.76
N ASN A 68 -21.55 -0.13 -15.62
CA ASN A 68 -20.48 -0.97 -15.05
C ASN A 68 -20.66 -2.47 -15.33
N GLN A 69 -21.35 -2.83 -16.41
CA GLN A 69 -21.51 -4.23 -16.80
C GLN A 69 -20.18 -4.80 -17.33
N THR A 70 -19.56 -5.71 -16.59
CA THR A 70 -18.42 -6.52 -17.03
C THR A 70 -18.80 -8.00 -16.92
N GLY A 71 -19.05 -8.66 -18.06
CA GLY A 71 -19.39 -10.09 -18.14
C GLY A 71 -20.69 -10.42 -18.89
N SER A 72 -21.04 -11.71 -18.96
CA SER A 72 -22.11 -12.30 -19.79
C SER A 72 -23.56 -11.99 -19.35
N THR A 73 -23.79 -11.22 -18.29
CA THR A 73 -25.13 -10.86 -17.80
C THR A 73 -25.51 -9.44 -18.20
N SER A 74 -26.49 -9.32 -19.10
CA SER A 74 -27.06 -8.05 -19.56
C SER A 74 -28.02 -7.49 -18.51
N PHE A 75 -27.70 -6.31 -17.97
CA PHE A 75 -28.62 -5.48 -17.18
C PHE A 75 -29.28 -4.46 -18.12
N SER A 76 -30.60 -4.35 -18.07
CA SER A 76 -31.35 -3.36 -18.86
C SER A 76 -32.13 -2.41 -17.95
N ARG A 77 -31.93 -1.10 -18.13
CA ARG A 77 -32.72 -0.07 -17.44
C ARG A 77 -34.20 -0.04 -17.84
N ASP A 78 -34.57 -0.76 -18.90
CA ASP A 78 -35.94 -0.91 -19.36
C ASP A 78 -36.57 -2.24 -18.88
N SER A 79 -35.80 -3.08 -18.18
CA SER A 79 -36.28 -4.30 -17.51
C SER A 79 -36.72 -3.99 -16.07
N ASP A 80 -38.01 -4.17 -15.79
CA ASP A 80 -38.55 -3.95 -14.44
C ASP A 80 -37.93 -4.88 -13.39
N ALA A 81 -37.51 -6.09 -13.78
CA ALA A 81 -36.84 -7.01 -12.87
C ALA A 81 -35.46 -6.50 -12.43
N ASP A 82 -34.72 -5.88 -13.36
CA ASP A 82 -33.38 -5.34 -13.10
C ASP A 82 -33.46 -4.05 -12.27
N VAL A 83 -34.42 -3.18 -12.60
CA VAL A 83 -34.67 -1.96 -11.84
C VAL A 83 -35.20 -2.28 -10.44
N ALA A 84 -36.09 -3.26 -10.29
CA ALA A 84 -36.54 -3.73 -8.98
C ALA A 84 -35.39 -4.25 -8.11
N ALA A 85 -34.39 -4.93 -8.70
CA ALA A 85 -33.22 -5.40 -7.97
C ALA A 85 -32.32 -4.25 -7.47
N VAL A 86 -32.28 -3.11 -8.17
CA VAL A 86 -31.61 -1.89 -7.67
C VAL A 86 -32.40 -1.29 -6.50
N ILE A 87 -33.72 -1.14 -6.63
CA ILE A 87 -34.58 -0.60 -5.58
C ILE A 87 -34.54 -1.49 -4.32
N GLN A 88 -34.56 -2.82 -4.47
CA GLN A 88 -34.44 -3.75 -3.34
C GLN A 88 -33.11 -3.61 -2.59
N ARG A 89 -32.00 -3.32 -3.29
CA ARG A 89 -30.71 -3.03 -2.65
C ARG A 89 -30.76 -1.74 -1.83
N ALA A 90 -31.35 -0.68 -2.38
CA ALA A 90 -31.55 0.58 -1.67
C ALA A 90 -32.43 0.42 -0.43
N ILE A 91 -33.52 -0.38 -0.53
CA ILE A 91 -34.39 -0.70 0.63
C ILE A 91 -33.61 -1.44 1.71
N LYS A 92 -32.79 -2.43 1.35
CA LYS A 92 -31.97 -3.16 2.31
C LYS A 92 -31.02 -2.21 3.05
N GLN A 93 -30.31 -1.36 2.31
CA GLN A 93 -29.40 -0.38 2.91
C GLN A 93 -30.11 0.54 3.91
N ARG A 94 -31.34 1.00 3.60
CA ARG A 94 -32.11 1.83 4.53
C ARG A 94 -32.57 1.07 5.76
N ARG A 95 -32.95 -0.20 5.65
CA ARG A 95 -33.27 -1.04 6.83
C ARG A 95 -32.06 -1.21 7.75
N ASP A 96 -30.90 -1.48 7.17
CA ASP A 96 -29.65 -1.66 7.93
C ASP A 96 -29.26 -0.33 8.62
N SER A 97 -29.43 0.81 7.94
CA SER A 97 -29.22 2.14 8.53
C SER A 97 -30.21 2.44 9.67
N ILE A 98 -31.50 2.16 9.50
CA ILE A 98 -32.53 2.38 10.54
C ILE A 98 -32.18 1.57 11.80
N GLN A 99 -31.82 0.30 11.63
CA GLN A 99 -31.41 -0.55 12.75
C GLN A 99 -30.18 0.05 13.48
N SER A 100 -29.14 0.41 12.72
CA SER A 100 -27.91 1.00 13.28
C SER A 100 -28.15 2.31 14.02
N TYR A 101 -28.99 3.21 13.48
CA TYR A 101 -29.33 4.47 14.14
C TYR A 101 -30.20 4.28 15.39
N THR A 102 -31.10 3.28 15.37
CA THR A 102 -31.93 2.94 16.53
C THR A 102 -31.06 2.36 17.66
N GLU A 103 -30.15 1.44 17.34
CA GLU A 103 -29.18 0.88 18.30
C GLU A 103 -28.22 1.95 18.84
N GLY A 104 -27.88 2.95 18.02
CA GLY A 104 -27.05 4.09 18.40
C GLY A 104 -27.79 5.25 19.11
N GLY A 105 -29.08 5.11 19.43
CA GLY A 105 -29.87 6.13 20.13
C GLY A 105 -30.15 7.41 19.32
N ARG A 106 -30.08 7.33 17.98
CA ARG A 106 -30.29 8.44 17.04
C ARG A 106 -31.64 8.31 16.33
N GLU A 107 -32.72 8.54 17.08
CA GLU A 107 -34.10 8.42 16.59
C GLU A 107 -34.44 9.43 15.47
N ASP A 108 -33.76 10.59 15.45
CA ASP A 108 -33.88 11.61 14.41
C ASP A 108 -33.51 11.06 13.02
N LEU A 109 -32.36 10.41 12.92
CA LEU A 109 -31.87 9.82 11.66
C LEU A 109 -32.65 8.56 11.27
N ALA A 110 -33.11 7.78 12.26
CA ALA A 110 -33.95 6.62 12.00
C ALA A 110 -35.31 7.01 11.39
N GLN A 111 -35.90 8.15 11.81
CA GLN A 111 -37.13 8.67 11.24
C GLN A 111 -36.94 9.18 9.79
N GLU A 112 -35.82 9.86 9.50
CA GLU A 112 -35.49 10.31 8.14
C GLU A 112 -35.34 9.12 7.18
N GLU A 113 -34.55 8.11 7.56
CA GLU A 113 -34.38 6.88 6.75
C GLU A 113 -35.67 6.08 6.60
N SER A 114 -36.55 6.09 7.62
CA SER A 114 -37.88 5.47 7.54
C SER A 114 -38.80 6.18 6.53
N ALA A 115 -38.74 7.50 6.46
CA ALA A 115 -39.47 8.29 5.47
C ALA A 115 -38.97 8.03 4.04
N GLU A 116 -37.66 7.86 3.85
CA GLU A 116 -37.09 7.47 2.55
C GLU A 116 -37.49 6.04 2.16
N LEU A 117 -37.48 5.10 3.12
CA LEU A 117 -37.89 3.71 2.90
C LEU A 117 -39.35 3.60 2.47
N ALA A 118 -40.24 4.44 3.02
CA ALA A 118 -41.64 4.49 2.61
C ALA A 118 -41.78 4.83 1.12
N VAL A 119 -41.02 5.81 0.63
CA VAL A 119 -41.01 6.21 -0.79
C VAL A 119 -40.53 5.07 -1.69
N LEU A 120 -39.48 4.35 -1.30
CA LEU A 120 -38.94 3.24 -2.11
C LEU A 120 -39.95 2.09 -2.27
N ASN A 121 -40.74 1.80 -1.24
CA ASN A 121 -41.74 0.71 -1.29
C ASN A 121 -42.90 1.01 -2.27
N GLU A 122 -43.17 2.28 -2.63
CA GLU A 122 -44.20 2.64 -3.61
C GLU A 122 -43.91 2.14 -5.05
N TYR A 123 -42.65 1.79 -5.32
CA TYR A 123 -42.15 1.42 -6.65
C TYR A 123 -41.96 -0.10 -6.84
N LEU A 124 -42.15 -0.90 -5.79
CA LEU A 124 -42.12 -2.36 -5.87
C LEU A 124 -43.53 -2.95 -5.79
N PRO A 125 -43.81 -4.08 -6.48
CA PRO A 125 -45.04 -4.83 -6.27
C PRO A 125 -45.07 -5.42 -4.86
N GLU A 126 -46.28 -5.77 -4.39
CA GLU A 126 -46.50 -6.39 -3.08
C GLU A 126 -45.59 -7.61 -2.90
N GLN A 127 -44.72 -7.56 -1.89
CA GLN A 127 -43.71 -8.59 -1.67
C GLN A 127 -44.36 -9.84 -1.07
N MET A 128 -44.00 -11.03 -1.59
CA MET A 128 -44.48 -12.28 -1.01
C MET A 128 -43.96 -12.46 0.43
N SER A 129 -44.82 -12.96 1.32
CA SER A 129 -44.43 -13.33 2.68
C SER A 129 -43.45 -14.51 2.65
N SER A 130 -42.62 -14.65 3.68
CA SER A 130 -41.69 -15.78 3.77
C SER A 130 -42.42 -17.13 3.73
N GLU A 131 -43.61 -17.22 4.32
CA GLU A 131 -44.44 -18.43 4.31
C GLU A 131 -44.99 -18.75 2.93
N GLN A 132 -45.39 -17.73 2.15
CA GLN A 132 -45.85 -17.91 0.77
C GLN A 132 -44.74 -18.40 -0.15
N ILE A 133 -43.51 -17.89 0.03
CA ILE A 133 -42.33 -18.34 -0.70
C ILE A 133 -42.02 -19.80 -0.34
N GLU A 134 -42.03 -20.14 0.94
CA GLU A 134 -41.77 -21.50 1.42
C GLU A 134 -42.82 -22.51 0.93
N ALA A 135 -44.10 -22.14 0.93
CA ALA A 135 -45.19 -22.97 0.41
C ALA A 135 -45.02 -23.24 -1.10
N ARG A 136 -44.64 -22.22 -1.88
CA ARG A 136 -44.41 -22.35 -3.34
C ARG A 136 -43.22 -23.24 -3.66
N VAL A 137 -42.12 -23.05 -2.92
CA VAL A 137 -40.91 -23.89 -3.01
C VAL A 137 -41.25 -25.35 -2.68
N LYS A 138 -42.03 -25.58 -1.62
CA LYS A 138 -42.44 -26.92 -1.20
C LYS A 138 -43.28 -27.63 -2.27
N GLN A 139 -44.24 -26.93 -2.88
CA GLN A 139 -45.03 -27.46 -4.00
C GLN A 139 -44.16 -27.86 -5.20
N VAL A 140 -43.13 -27.07 -5.55
CA VAL A 140 -42.22 -27.39 -6.65
C VAL A 140 -41.34 -28.60 -6.33
N ILE A 141 -40.85 -28.69 -5.09
CA ILE A 141 -40.05 -29.84 -4.61
C ILE A 141 -40.89 -31.13 -4.63
N GLU A 142 -42.13 -31.09 -4.12
CA GLU A 142 -43.06 -32.23 -4.13
C GLU A 142 -43.41 -32.65 -5.57
N ARG A 143 -43.63 -31.70 -6.48
CA ARG A 143 -43.91 -31.98 -7.89
C ARG A 143 -42.73 -32.63 -8.62
N LEU A 144 -41.49 -32.24 -8.28
CA LEU A 144 -40.27 -32.75 -8.90
C LEU A 144 -39.74 -34.04 -8.24
N GLY A 145 -40.20 -34.36 -7.02
CA GLY A 145 -39.77 -35.55 -6.29
C GLY A 145 -38.27 -35.56 -5.94
N VAL A 146 -37.64 -34.39 -5.83
CA VAL A 146 -36.19 -34.25 -5.62
C VAL A 146 -35.85 -33.87 -4.18
N SER A 147 -34.75 -34.40 -3.65
CA SER A 147 -34.27 -34.11 -2.29
C SER A 147 -32.75 -33.89 -2.24
N GLY A 148 -32.29 -33.04 -1.33
CA GLY A 148 -30.86 -32.79 -1.07
C GLY A 148 -30.27 -31.59 -1.83
N ILE A 149 -29.12 -31.10 -1.34
CA ILE A 149 -28.49 -29.84 -1.78
C ILE A 149 -28.16 -29.83 -3.29
N LYS A 150 -27.83 -30.99 -3.87
CA LYS A 150 -27.52 -31.11 -5.31
C LYS A 150 -28.73 -30.88 -6.22
N ALA A 151 -29.96 -31.01 -5.72
CA ALA A 151 -31.18 -30.77 -6.49
C ALA A 151 -31.61 -29.29 -6.55
N MET A 152 -30.93 -28.41 -5.80
CA MET A 152 -31.27 -26.99 -5.68
C MET A 152 -31.28 -26.26 -7.04
N GLY A 153 -30.33 -26.57 -7.93
CA GLY A 153 -30.25 -25.94 -9.25
C GLY A 153 -31.47 -26.22 -10.12
N THR A 154 -32.02 -27.44 -10.02
CA THR A 154 -33.23 -27.86 -10.75
C THR A 154 -34.47 -27.18 -10.18
N VAL A 155 -34.58 -27.09 -8.84
CA VAL A 155 -35.70 -26.40 -8.16
C VAL A 155 -35.70 -24.90 -8.50
N MET A 156 -34.52 -24.27 -8.51
CA MET A 156 -34.37 -22.84 -8.84
C MET A 156 -34.67 -22.52 -10.32
N LYS A 157 -34.50 -23.49 -11.22
CA LYS A 157 -34.82 -23.30 -12.64
C LYS A 157 -36.33 -23.37 -12.91
N GLU A 158 -37.05 -24.15 -12.12
CA GLU A 158 -38.48 -24.39 -12.28
C GLU A 158 -39.37 -23.40 -11.51
N ILE A 159 -38.81 -22.74 -10.49
CA ILE A 159 -39.55 -21.77 -9.68
C ILE A 159 -39.74 -20.45 -10.45
N ASN A 160 -40.92 -20.29 -11.06
CA ASN A 160 -41.27 -19.08 -11.81
C ASN A 160 -41.76 -17.97 -10.86
N ILE A 161 -40.86 -17.38 -10.07
CA ILE A 161 -41.12 -16.20 -9.23
C ILE A 161 -40.31 -15.03 -9.78
N SER A 162 -40.98 -13.91 -10.04
CA SER A 162 -40.31 -12.70 -10.51
C SER A 162 -39.37 -12.16 -9.41
N PRO A 163 -38.13 -11.75 -9.74
CA PRO A 163 -37.23 -11.09 -8.79
C PRO A 163 -37.83 -9.83 -8.15
N ALA A 164 -38.82 -9.21 -8.81
CA ALA A 164 -39.56 -8.07 -8.29
C ALA A 164 -40.52 -8.44 -7.13
N GLU A 165 -41.04 -9.67 -7.10
CA GLU A 165 -41.99 -10.16 -6.08
C GLU A 165 -41.29 -10.85 -4.90
N ALA A 166 -40.14 -11.49 -5.16
CA ALA A 166 -39.24 -12.00 -4.13
C ALA A 166 -37.78 -12.02 -4.61
N PRO A 167 -36.82 -11.51 -3.82
CA PRO A 167 -35.40 -11.55 -4.18
C PRO A 167 -34.92 -13.01 -4.26
N LYS A 168 -34.08 -13.30 -5.27
CA LYS A 168 -33.52 -14.64 -5.52
C LYS A 168 -32.85 -15.27 -4.29
N SER A 169 -32.27 -14.45 -3.41
CA SER A 169 -31.66 -14.89 -2.15
C SER A 169 -32.66 -15.45 -1.14
N ARG A 170 -33.86 -14.87 -1.02
CA ARG A 170 -34.93 -15.38 -0.14
C ARG A 170 -35.50 -16.70 -0.67
N VAL A 171 -35.66 -16.80 -2.00
CA VAL A 171 -36.11 -18.04 -2.66
C VAL A 171 -35.08 -19.16 -2.48
N ALA A 172 -33.79 -18.86 -2.64
CA ALA A 172 -32.70 -19.81 -2.40
C ALA A 172 -32.65 -20.25 -0.92
N GLY A 173 -32.82 -19.33 0.03
CA GLY A 173 -32.85 -19.65 1.47
C GLY A 173 -34.06 -20.51 1.88
N ALA A 174 -35.23 -20.30 1.27
CA ALA A 174 -36.39 -21.16 1.47
C ALA A 174 -36.17 -22.57 0.87
N SER A 175 -35.55 -22.67 -0.30
CA SER A 175 -35.16 -23.94 -0.95
C SER A 175 -34.15 -24.73 -0.12
N SER A 176 -33.15 -24.06 0.46
CA SER A 176 -32.16 -24.69 1.34
C SER A 176 -32.78 -25.23 2.64
N ARG A 177 -33.76 -24.54 3.21
CA ARG A 177 -34.41 -24.95 4.47
C ARG A 177 -35.37 -26.12 4.27
N ASN A 178 -36.10 -26.16 3.15
CA ASN A 178 -37.01 -27.26 2.80
C ASN A 178 -36.30 -28.52 2.26
N SER A 179 -35.02 -28.44 1.90
CA SER A 179 -34.23 -29.59 1.43
C SER A 179 -33.50 -30.35 2.56
N GLN A 180 -33.72 -29.98 3.83
CA GLN A 180 -33.25 -30.70 5.01
C GLN A 180 -34.40 -31.07 5.97
N PRO A 181 -34.78 -32.35 6.10
CA PRO A 181 -35.54 -32.82 7.26
C PRO A 181 -34.57 -33.23 8.39
N GLY A 182 -34.92 -32.85 9.62
CA GLY A 182 -34.09 -32.98 10.83
C GLY A 182 -33.79 -34.41 11.31
N ALA A 183 -32.77 -34.49 12.16
CA ALA A 183 -32.23 -35.70 12.79
C ALA A 183 -33.16 -36.33 13.84
N ARG A 184 -33.30 -37.67 13.85
CA ARG A 184 -33.11 -38.58 14.99
C ARG A 184 -33.56 -40.03 14.71
N ASN A 185 -32.84 -40.94 15.37
CA ASN A 185 -33.12 -42.34 15.70
C ASN A 185 -32.50 -43.46 14.85
N SER A 186 -31.80 -44.30 15.61
CA SER A 186 -31.30 -45.65 15.40
C SER A 186 -32.26 -46.58 14.67
N HIS A 187 -31.74 -47.41 13.76
CA HIS A 187 -31.83 -48.88 13.83
C HIS A 187 -31.02 -49.52 12.68
N THR A 188 -30.22 -50.52 13.04
CA THR A 188 -29.74 -51.61 12.18
C THR A 188 -30.90 -52.27 11.40
N VAL A 189 -30.65 -52.71 10.16
CA VAL A 189 -30.83 -54.09 9.67
C VAL A 189 -30.39 -54.19 8.19
N ALA A 190 -29.89 -55.38 7.87
CA ALA A 190 -29.27 -55.88 6.66
C ALA A 190 -30.10 -55.84 5.37
N GLY A 191 -29.36 -55.92 4.26
CA GLY A 191 -29.62 -56.88 3.17
C GLY A 191 -30.42 -56.37 1.97
N ALA A 192 -29.71 -56.12 0.86
CA ALA A 192 -30.16 -56.52 -0.48
C ALA A 192 -28.99 -56.44 -1.47
N SER A 193 -28.56 -57.62 -1.91
CA SER A 193 -27.65 -57.85 -3.03
C SER A 193 -28.35 -57.57 -4.35
N ALA A 194 -27.71 -56.82 -5.25
CA ALA A 194 -27.95 -56.93 -6.70
C ALA A 194 -26.76 -56.35 -7.50
N TYR A 195 -25.96 -57.26 -8.08
CA TYR A 195 -25.30 -57.18 -9.39
C TYR A 195 -24.64 -55.85 -9.85
N ILE A 196 -23.30 -55.82 -9.82
CA ILE A 196 -22.46 -54.94 -10.65
C ILE A 196 -21.80 -55.83 -11.71
N PRO A 197 -21.94 -55.56 -13.03
CA PRO A 197 -21.19 -56.30 -14.05
C PRO A 197 -19.71 -55.94 -13.96
N ALA A 198 -18.86 -56.97 -14.14
CA ALA A 198 -17.41 -56.87 -14.07
C ALA A 198 -16.87 -55.74 -14.95
N LEU A 199 -16.11 -54.81 -14.34
CA LEU A 199 -15.33 -53.80 -15.04
C LEU A 199 -14.25 -54.47 -15.89
N ASP A 200 -14.11 -53.96 -17.09
CA ASP A 200 -13.24 -54.47 -18.15
C ASP A 200 -11.77 -54.54 -17.70
N LYS A 201 -11.04 -55.57 -18.13
CA LYS A 201 -9.66 -55.83 -17.67
C LYS A 201 -8.70 -54.66 -17.99
N GLU A 202 -9.00 -53.89 -19.02
CA GLU A 202 -8.27 -52.65 -19.36
C GLU A 202 -8.48 -51.53 -18.34
N GLN A 203 -9.69 -51.40 -17.77
CA GLN A 203 -9.96 -50.39 -16.74
C GLN A 203 -9.33 -50.76 -15.41
N GLN A 204 -9.26 -52.06 -15.08
CA GLN A 204 -8.49 -52.52 -13.92
C GLN A 204 -6.99 -52.26 -14.11
N GLN A 205 -6.46 -52.45 -15.31
CA GLN A 205 -5.04 -52.20 -15.59
C GLN A 205 -4.70 -50.70 -15.60
N GLN A 206 -5.61 -49.85 -16.11
CA GLN A 206 -5.50 -48.39 -16.01
C GLN A 206 -5.64 -47.91 -14.57
N GLN A 207 -6.57 -48.46 -13.78
CA GLN A 207 -6.73 -48.09 -12.37
C GLN A 207 -5.56 -48.59 -11.52
N GLN A 208 -4.97 -49.74 -11.85
CA GLN A 208 -3.74 -50.25 -11.23
C GLN A 208 -2.52 -49.39 -11.64
N GLN A 209 -2.44 -48.93 -12.89
CA GLN A 209 -1.41 -47.98 -13.34
C GLN A 209 -1.60 -46.60 -12.71
N GLN A 210 -2.84 -46.14 -12.52
CA GLN A 210 -3.16 -44.89 -11.85
C GLN A 210 -2.88 -44.98 -10.36
N GLN A 211 -3.18 -46.10 -9.71
CA GLN A 211 -2.80 -46.38 -8.32
C GLN A 211 -1.28 -46.53 -8.17
N ASN A 212 -0.59 -47.17 -9.11
CA ASN A 212 0.87 -47.25 -9.10
C ASN A 212 1.52 -45.90 -9.39
N TRP A 213 0.91 -45.06 -10.25
CA TRP A 213 1.33 -43.68 -10.49
C TRP A 213 1.08 -42.82 -9.26
N ILE A 214 -0.07 -42.95 -8.58
CA ILE A 214 -0.38 -42.28 -7.31
C ILE A 214 0.57 -42.76 -6.20
N ILE A 215 0.86 -44.06 -6.09
CA ILE A 215 1.82 -44.60 -5.11
C ILE A 215 3.25 -44.12 -5.43
N HIS A 216 3.62 -43.99 -6.71
CA HIS A 216 4.92 -43.45 -7.13
C HIS A 216 5.01 -41.93 -6.88
N HIS A 217 3.93 -41.16 -7.11
CA HIS A 217 3.86 -39.73 -6.84
C HIS A 217 3.73 -39.41 -5.35
N LEU A 218 3.03 -40.23 -4.57
CA LEU A 218 2.95 -40.12 -3.12
C LEU A 218 4.26 -40.56 -2.45
N ARG A 219 5.03 -41.48 -3.07
CA ARG A 219 6.40 -41.80 -2.66
C ARG A 219 7.42 -40.74 -3.08
N SER A 220 7.18 -39.98 -4.16
CA SER A 220 8.04 -38.83 -4.53
C SER A 220 7.69 -37.53 -3.78
N THR A 221 6.53 -37.46 -3.12
CA THR A 221 6.11 -36.34 -2.25
C THR A 221 6.29 -36.61 -0.76
N HIS A 222 6.89 -37.75 -0.39
CA HIS A 222 7.48 -38.02 0.91
C HIS A 222 8.89 -38.59 0.73
N VAL A 223 9.75 -37.86 0.02
CA VAL A 223 11.17 -37.94 0.37
C VAL A 223 11.26 -37.26 1.73
N SER A 224 11.25 -38.05 2.81
CA SER A 224 11.93 -37.67 4.04
C SER A 224 13.41 -37.48 3.70
N ALA A 225 13.73 -36.40 3.00
CA ALA A 225 15.04 -35.81 3.03
C ALA A 225 15.09 -35.24 4.44
N GLN A 226 15.56 -36.08 5.37
CA GLN A 226 15.94 -35.62 6.69
C GLN A 226 16.81 -34.40 6.45
N ILE A 227 16.40 -33.24 6.97
CA ILE A 227 17.31 -32.12 7.22
C ILE A 227 18.58 -32.78 7.77
N PRO A 228 19.76 -32.63 7.13
CA PRO A 228 20.96 -33.33 7.57
C PRO A 228 21.07 -33.17 9.09
N LEU A 229 21.14 -34.29 9.84
CA LEU A 229 21.07 -34.27 11.31
C LEU A 229 22.09 -33.30 11.94
N ASN A 230 23.20 -33.04 11.25
CA ASN A 230 24.22 -32.06 11.64
C ASN A 230 23.69 -30.61 11.72
N TYR A 231 22.68 -30.25 10.94
CA TYR A 231 22.20 -28.87 10.85
C TYR A 231 21.29 -28.47 12.02
N LYS A 232 20.40 -29.40 12.44
CA LYS A 232 19.55 -29.23 13.62
C LYS A 232 20.36 -29.06 14.92
N GLN A 233 21.63 -29.46 14.92
CA GLN A 233 22.52 -29.36 16.09
C GLN A 233 23.28 -28.03 16.16
N GLN A 234 23.25 -27.20 15.10
CA GLN A 234 24.08 -25.98 15.02
C GLN A 234 23.30 -24.69 14.69
N ALA A 235 22.11 -24.78 14.09
CA ALA A 235 21.24 -23.62 13.89
C ALA A 235 20.41 -23.32 15.16
N THR A 236 20.28 -22.05 15.53
CA THR A 236 19.47 -21.62 16.68
C THR A 236 18.13 -21.09 16.18
N THR A 237 17.03 -21.72 16.62
CA THR A 237 15.67 -21.26 16.36
C THR A 237 15.12 -20.56 17.60
N GLU A 238 14.77 -19.29 17.44
CA GLU A 238 14.06 -18.47 18.43
C GLU A 238 12.61 -18.29 17.99
N VAL A 239 11.71 -18.24 18.97
CA VAL A 239 10.28 -17.98 18.75
C VAL A 239 9.91 -16.75 19.56
N SER A 240 9.21 -15.81 18.95
CA SER A 240 8.72 -14.61 19.62
C SER A 240 7.80 -14.95 20.80
N ALA A 241 7.67 -14.01 21.74
CA ALA A 241 6.87 -14.21 22.96
C ALA A 241 5.37 -14.47 22.68
N ASP A 242 4.86 -14.01 21.53
CA ASP A 242 3.49 -14.27 21.07
C ASP A 242 3.34 -15.58 20.28
N GLY A 243 4.45 -16.31 20.03
CA GLY A 243 4.47 -17.58 19.33
C GLY A 243 4.28 -17.51 17.82
N GLN A 244 4.20 -16.31 17.23
CA GLN A 244 3.87 -16.13 15.81
C GLN A 244 5.10 -16.06 14.92
N THR A 245 6.15 -15.37 15.35
CA THR A 245 7.37 -15.15 14.58
C THR A 245 8.42 -16.18 14.96
N HIS A 246 8.88 -16.95 13.98
CA HIS A 246 9.98 -17.89 14.13
C HIS A 246 11.21 -17.37 13.41
N VAL A 247 12.36 -17.34 14.08
CA VAL A 247 13.65 -16.91 13.53
C VAL A 247 14.65 -18.04 13.69
N THR A 248 15.24 -18.51 12.60
CA THR A 248 16.38 -19.44 12.63
C THR A 248 17.62 -18.73 12.10
N THR A 249 18.70 -18.75 12.87
CA THR A 249 20.02 -18.27 12.41
C THR A 249 20.88 -19.46 12.02
N PHE A 250 21.36 -19.44 10.77
CA PHE A 250 22.24 -20.44 10.21
C PHE A 250 23.67 -20.27 10.75
N PRO A 251 24.51 -21.33 10.79
CA PRO A 251 25.88 -21.22 11.29
C PRO A 251 26.76 -20.20 10.55
N ASN A 252 26.41 -19.85 9.31
CA ASN A 252 27.08 -18.83 8.51
C ASN A 252 26.60 -17.39 8.81
N GLY A 253 25.64 -17.21 9.73
CA GLY A 253 25.09 -15.91 10.13
C GLY A 253 23.83 -15.48 9.38
N LEU A 254 23.40 -16.22 8.35
CA LEU A 254 22.18 -15.92 7.60
C LEU A 254 20.94 -16.18 8.47
N ARG A 255 19.97 -15.26 8.41
CA ARG A 255 18.73 -15.35 9.21
C ARG A 255 17.56 -15.73 8.33
N VAL A 256 16.75 -16.67 8.80
CA VAL A 256 15.50 -17.11 8.17
C VAL A 256 14.36 -16.82 9.12
N VAL A 257 13.37 -16.04 8.70
CA VAL A 257 12.24 -15.64 9.53
C VAL A 257 10.91 -15.99 8.87
N SER A 258 9.94 -16.45 9.65
CA SER A 258 8.59 -16.67 9.12
C SER A 258 7.48 -16.38 10.12
N GLU A 259 6.32 -16.00 9.57
CA GLU A 259 5.04 -15.96 10.28
C GLU A 259 4.00 -16.76 9.50
N ASN A 260 3.45 -17.82 10.10
CA ASN A 260 2.46 -18.65 9.43
C ASN A 260 1.03 -18.16 9.71
N ASN A 261 0.62 -17.11 8.99
CA ASN A 261 -0.74 -16.60 9.03
C ASN A 261 -1.58 -17.22 7.88
N PRO A 262 -2.83 -17.66 8.13
CA PRO A 262 -3.68 -18.29 7.12
C PRO A 262 -3.97 -17.34 5.95
N GLY A 263 -4.00 -17.85 4.72
CA GLY A 263 -4.30 -17.07 3.52
C GLY A 263 -4.13 -17.87 2.24
N HIS A 264 -4.60 -17.31 1.11
CA HIS A 264 -4.49 -17.94 -0.22
C HIS A 264 -3.14 -17.74 -0.90
N PHE A 265 -2.33 -16.81 -0.39
CA PHE A 265 -1.03 -16.45 -0.95
C PHE A 265 0.05 -16.52 0.11
N THR A 266 1.24 -16.90 -0.32
CA THR A 266 2.48 -16.84 0.45
C THR A 266 3.31 -15.68 -0.08
N ALA A 267 3.71 -14.78 0.81
CA ALA A 267 4.70 -13.76 0.49
C ALA A 267 6.06 -14.24 0.98
N LEU A 268 7.10 -14.11 0.16
CA LEU A 268 8.47 -14.46 0.51
C LEU A 268 9.44 -13.42 -0.04
N GLY A 269 10.56 -13.23 0.63
CA GLY A 269 11.57 -12.28 0.16
C GLY A 269 12.94 -12.46 0.77
N VAL A 270 13.94 -11.91 0.10
CA VAL A 270 15.34 -11.86 0.51
C VAL A 270 15.71 -10.40 0.68
N TYR A 271 16.17 -10.05 1.88
CA TYR A 271 16.55 -8.70 2.27
C TYR A 271 18.05 -8.67 2.49
N VAL A 272 18.74 -7.92 1.66
CA VAL A 272 20.19 -7.74 1.75
C VAL A 272 20.41 -6.37 2.38
N ASP A 273 21.15 -6.33 3.48
CA ASP A 273 21.56 -5.08 4.13
C ASP A 273 22.59 -4.41 3.22
N ALA A 274 22.19 -3.84 2.10
CA ALA A 274 23.03 -3.23 1.09
C ALA A 274 22.22 -2.09 0.46
N GLY A 275 22.88 -1.15 -0.20
CA GLY A 275 22.19 0.04 -0.71
C GLY A 275 23.13 1.19 -0.92
N SER A 276 22.60 2.32 -1.37
CA SER A 276 23.43 3.48 -1.72
C SER A 276 24.20 4.05 -0.52
N ARG A 277 23.72 3.85 0.71
CA ARG A 277 24.42 4.26 1.93
C ARG A 277 25.84 3.68 2.02
N TYR A 278 26.01 2.44 1.60
CA TYR A 278 27.27 1.70 1.76
C TYR A 278 28.24 1.92 0.60
N GLU A 279 27.85 2.67 -0.42
CA GLU A 279 28.65 2.87 -1.61
C GLU A 279 29.81 3.84 -1.40
N SER A 280 30.91 3.56 -2.10
CA SER A 280 32.01 4.49 -2.26
C SER A 280 31.82 5.31 -3.55
N PRO A 281 32.59 6.39 -3.76
CA PRO A 281 32.56 7.13 -5.02
C PRO A 281 32.78 6.27 -6.27
N SER A 282 33.53 5.17 -6.17
CA SER A 282 33.80 4.25 -7.29
C SER A 282 32.67 3.25 -7.56
N THR A 283 31.73 3.09 -6.62
CA THR A 283 30.58 2.17 -6.74
C THR A 283 29.25 2.92 -6.63
N SER A 284 29.25 4.22 -6.90
CA SER A 284 28.08 5.08 -6.74
C SER A 284 26.92 4.64 -7.66
N GLY A 285 25.76 4.39 -7.08
CA GLY A 285 24.56 3.85 -7.72
C GLY A 285 24.68 2.42 -8.24
N TYR A 286 25.60 1.62 -7.69
CA TYR A 286 25.65 0.18 -7.99
C TYR A 286 24.45 -0.55 -7.41
N ALA A 287 23.87 -0.11 -6.29
CA ALA A 287 22.63 -0.65 -5.75
C ALA A 287 21.48 -0.53 -6.78
N HIS A 288 21.39 0.59 -7.47
CA HIS A 288 20.45 0.77 -8.59
C HIS A 288 20.73 -0.21 -9.74
N LEU A 289 22.00 -0.44 -10.06
CA LEU A 289 22.36 -1.43 -11.09
C LEU A 289 22.05 -2.87 -10.66
N MET A 290 22.26 -3.23 -9.39
CA MET A 290 21.88 -4.55 -8.85
C MET A 290 20.38 -4.79 -8.98
N ASP A 291 19.58 -3.75 -8.73
CA ASP A 291 18.12 -3.79 -8.87
C ASP A 291 17.70 -4.01 -10.33
N ARG A 292 18.29 -3.24 -11.27
CA ARG A 292 18.01 -3.39 -12.71
C ARG A 292 18.54 -4.70 -13.31
N MET A 293 19.56 -5.30 -12.69
CA MET A 293 20.10 -6.61 -13.04
C MET A 293 19.39 -7.77 -12.33
N ALA A 294 18.38 -7.51 -11.50
CA ALA A 294 17.63 -8.58 -10.84
C ALA A 294 16.90 -9.47 -11.86
N PHE A 295 16.88 -10.78 -11.59
CA PHE A 295 16.22 -11.80 -12.42
C PHE A 295 16.71 -11.87 -13.88
N ARG A 296 17.91 -11.36 -14.14
CA ARG A 296 18.66 -11.55 -15.39
C ARG A 296 19.39 -12.89 -15.40
N ASN A 297 20.49 -13.01 -16.14
CA ASN A 297 21.28 -14.23 -16.20
C ASN A 297 21.88 -14.56 -14.83
N SER A 298 21.83 -15.84 -14.49
CA SER A 298 22.38 -16.40 -13.27
C SER A 298 22.93 -17.80 -13.55
N GLU A 299 23.38 -18.51 -12.51
CA GLU A 299 23.99 -19.82 -12.71
C GLU A 299 22.99 -20.87 -13.20
N ARG A 300 21.74 -20.86 -12.72
CA ARG A 300 20.70 -21.85 -13.10
C ARG A 300 19.73 -21.34 -14.16
N PHE A 301 19.47 -20.04 -14.23
CA PHE A 301 18.49 -19.47 -15.15
C PHE A 301 19.13 -18.49 -16.13
N THR A 302 18.77 -18.62 -17.40
CA THR A 302 18.97 -17.56 -18.38
C THR A 302 17.91 -16.46 -18.19
N SER A 303 18.17 -15.24 -18.68
CA SER A 303 17.19 -14.15 -18.60
C SER A 303 15.82 -14.52 -19.20
N ALA A 304 15.80 -15.27 -20.29
CA ALA A 304 14.55 -15.74 -20.90
C ALA A 304 13.80 -16.77 -20.02
N GLU A 305 14.52 -17.69 -19.37
CA GLU A 305 13.93 -18.67 -18.45
C GLU A 305 13.42 -18.01 -17.17
N SER A 306 14.19 -17.07 -16.61
CA SER A 306 13.76 -16.25 -15.48
C SER A 306 12.46 -15.52 -15.81
N MET A 307 12.40 -14.81 -16.93
CA MET A 307 11.18 -14.11 -17.37
C MET A 307 10.00 -15.07 -17.56
N ALA A 308 10.19 -16.20 -18.23
CA ALA A 308 9.13 -17.20 -18.43
C ALA A 308 8.62 -17.79 -17.10
N ALA A 309 9.51 -18.02 -16.14
CA ALA A 309 9.15 -18.47 -14.80
C ALA A 309 8.37 -17.38 -14.05
N ILE A 310 8.79 -16.12 -14.13
CA ILE A 310 8.09 -14.98 -13.54
C ILE A 310 6.68 -14.81 -14.11
N GLU A 311 6.52 -14.92 -15.44
CA GLU A 311 5.21 -14.90 -16.09
C GLU A 311 4.32 -16.04 -15.62
N LYS A 312 4.87 -17.25 -15.48
CA LYS A 312 4.15 -18.42 -14.95
C LYS A 312 3.68 -18.20 -13.50
N LEU A 313 4.46 -17.47 -12.70
CA LEU A 313 4.10 -17.06 -11.33
C LEU A 313 3.08 -15.92 -11.28
N GLY A 314 2.64 -15.40 -12.43
CA GLY A 314 1.69 -14.29 -12.51
C GLY A 314 2.33 -12.90 -12.38
N GLY A 315 3.66 -12.79 -12.56
CA GLY A 315 4.37 -11.51 -12.55
C GLY A 315 4.50 -10.85 -11.18
N SER A 316 4.32 -11.59 -10.10
CA SER A 316 4.23 -11.07 -8.72
C SER A 316 5.58 -10.98 -7.99
N ILE A 317 6.69 -11.03 -8.72
CA ILE A 317 8.05 -10.94 -8.18
C ILE A 317 8.68 -9.60 -8.56
N MET A 318 9.39 -9.00 -7.61
CA MET A 318 9.98 -7.67 -7.77
C MET A 318 11.30 -7.56 -7.03
N SER A 319 12.12 -6.64 -7.51
CA SER A 319 13.31 -6.14 -6.82
C SER A 319 13.13 -4.65 -6.57
N SER A 320 13.69 -4.17 -5.47
CA SER A 320 13.81 -2.74 -5.19
C SER A 320 15.08 -2.45 -4.41
N SER A 321 15.74 -1.35 -4.76
CA SER A 321 16.89 -0.83 -4.03
C SER A 321 16.55 0.43 -3.24
N SER A 322 17.09 0.53 -2.03
CA SER A 322 16.97 1.71 -1.15
C SER A 322 18.35 2.12 -0.63
N ARG A 323 18.38 3.10 0.30
CA ARG A 323 19.63 3.54 0.93
C ARG A 323 20.27 2.45 1.78
N GLU A 324 19.48 1.68 2.53
CA GLU A 324 20.00 0.71 3.52
C GLU A 324 19.64 -0.75 3.21
N CYS A 325 18.80 -1.01 2.20
CA CYS A 325 18.39 -2.37 1.84
C CYS A 325 18.13 -2.53 0.34
N ILE A 326 18.53 -3.69 -0.19
CA ILE A 326 18.07 -4.20 -1.49
C ILE A 326 17.16 -5.39 -1.20
N MET A 327 15.96 -5.36 -1.77
CA MET A 327 14.85 -6.25 -1.43
C MET A 327 14.44 -7.02 -2.68
N TYR A 328 14.34 -8.33 -2.56
CA TYR A 328 13.83 -9.22 -3.60
C TYR A 328 12.60 -9.92 -3.04
N GLN A 329 11.40 -9.65 -3.56
CA GLN A 329 10.15 -10.10 -2.94
C GLN A 329 9.23 -10.73 -3.97
N ALA A 330 8.41 -11.68 -3.54
CA ALA A 330 7.38 -12.30 -4.35
C ALA A 330 6.12 -12.58 -3.53
N ALA A 331 4.95 -12.49 -4.16
CA ALA A 331 3.68 -12.97 -3.61
C ALA A 331 3.08 -14.04 -4.53
N VAL A 332 3.14 -15.31 -4.13
CA VAL A 332 2.77 -16.45 -4.98
C VAL A 332 1.77 -17.38 -4.31
N PHE A 333 1.18 -18.29 -5.09
CA PHE A 333 0.37 -19.37 -4.52
C PHE A 333 1.27 -20.36 -3.74
N PRO A 334 0.72 -21.05 -2.72
CA PRO A 334 1.49 -22.01 -1.91
C PRO A 334 2.26 -23.05 -2.73
N ASP A 335 1.66 -23.55 -3.81
CA ASP A 335 2.28 -24.57 -4.69
C ASP A 335 3.50 -24.03 -5.46
N ASP A 336 3.59 -22.72 -5.64
CA ASP A 336 4.62 -22.04 -6.44
C ASP A 336 5.79 -21.52 -5.61
N VAL A 337 5.74 -21.64 -4.28
CA VAL A 337 6.75 -21.13 -3.33
C VAL A 337 8.15 -21.63 -3.64
N SER A 338 8.29 -22.92 -4.00
CA SER A 338 9.59 -23.51 -4.32
C SER A 338 10.22 -22.85 -5.56
N THR A 339 9.42 -22.55 -6.58
CA THR A 339 9.89 -21.91 -7.81
C THR A 339 10.29 -20.46 -7.53
N ALA A 340 9.45 -19.73 -6.79
CA ALA A 340 9.72 -18.34 -6.42
C ALA A 340 10.99 -18.21 -5.57
N LEU A 341 11.17 -19.05 -4.54
CA LEU A 341 12.38 -19.01 -3.72
C LEU A 341 13.61 -19.40 -4.53
N GLY A 342 13.49 -20.34 -5.47
CA GLY A 342 14.56 -20.71 -6.38
C GLY A 342 15.05 -19.53 -7.25
N LEU A 343 14.13 -18.74 -7.81
CA LEU A 343 14.46 -17.52 -8.55
C LEU A 343 15.11 -16.47 -7.65
N LEU A 344 14.54 -16.23 -6.47
CA LEU A 344 15.10 -15.30 -5.48
C LEU A 344 16.50 -15.70 -5.03
N ALA A 345 16.75 -17.00 -4.82
CA ALA A 345 18.07 -17.51 -4.46
C ALA A 345 19.06 -17.37 -5.62
N ASP A 346 18.67 -17.67 -6.86
CA ASP A 346 19.59 -17.59 -8.01
C ASP A 346 20.01 -16.13 -8.28
N THR A 347 19.05 -15.20 -8.27
CA THR A 347 19.35 -13.78 -8.49
C THR A 347 20.18 -13.15 -7.37
N THR A 348 20.05 -13.64 -6.13
CA THR A 348 20.77 -13.07 -4.97
C THR A 348 22.10 -13.73 -4.69
N LEU A 349 22.22 -15.05 -4.86
CA LEU A 349 23.41 -15.79 -4.46
C LEU A 349 24.41 -15.97 -5.59
N ARG A 350 23.94 -16.09 -6.83
CA ARG A 350 24.78 -16.42 -8.00
C ARG A 350 24.31 -15.75 -9.30
N PRO A 351 24.19 -14.40 -9.30
CA PRO A 351 23.97 -13.66 -10.53
C PRO A 351 25.19 -13.76 -11.45
N ARG A 352 24.96 -13.72 -12.76
CA ARG A 352 25.99 -13.61 -13.80
C ARG A 352 25.81 -12.29 -14.52
N TYR A 353 26.63 -11.31 -14.18
CA TYR A 353 26.62 -10.02 -14.86
C TYR A 353 27.30 -10.15 -16.21
N LEU A 354 26.52 -10.13 -17.30
CA LEU A 354 27.02 -10.17 -18.67
C LEU A 354 27.20 -8.76 -19.22
N GLU A 355 28.24 -8.55 -20.02
CA GLU A 355 28.53 -7.23 -20.59
C GLU A 355 27.46 -6.79 -21.59
N GLU A 356 26.81 -7.74 -22.25
CA GLU A 356 25.67 -7.50 -23.15
C GLU A 356 24.47 -6.90 -22.40
N GLU A 357 24.13 -7.45 -21.23
CA GLU A 357 23.04 -6.92 -20.38
C GLU A 357 23.39 -5.56 -19.80
N LEU A 358 24.67 -5.33 -19.48
CA LEU A 358 25.13 -4.03 -19.03
C LEU A 358 25.08 -2.99 -20.17
N ALA A 359 25.35 -3.41 -21.41
CA ALA A 359 25.16 -2.55 -22.58
C ALA A 359 23.68 -2.15 -22.75
N GLU A 360 22.72 -3.06 -22.55
CA GLU A 360 21.28 -2.72 -22.54
C GLU A 360 20.95 -1.69 -21.44
N LEU A 361 21.52 -1.84 -20.24
CA LEU A 361 21.32 -0.87 -19.16
C LEU A 361 21.89 0.51 -19.50
N ARG A 362 23.03 0.57 -20.20
CA ARG A 362 23.62 1.85 -20.65
C ARG A 362 22.70 2.62 -21.61
N GLU A 363 21.82 1.93 -22.33
CA GLU A 363 20.83 2.55 -23.21
C GLU A 363 19.53 2.93 -22.48
N THR A 364 19.08 2.10 -21.54
CA THR A 364 17.77 2.25 -20.88
C THR A 364 17.79 3.17 -19.66
N VAL A 365 18.83 3.08 -18.82
CA VAL A 365 18.95 3.84 -17.56
C VAL A 365 18.94 5.37 -17.79
N PRO A 366 19.59 5.95 -18.83
CA PRO A 366 19.51 7.39 -19.06
C PRO A 366 18.09 7.92 -19.27
N TRP A 367 17.22 7.15 -19.95
CA TRP A 367 15.81 7.52 -20.12
C TRP A 367 15.05 7.47 -18.80
N GLU A 368 15.34 6.46 -17.97
CA GLU A 368 14.78 6.35 -16.63
C GLU A 368 15.17 7.56 -15.76
N LEU A 369 16.46 7.94 -15.76
CA LEU A 369 16.92 9.14 -15.05
C LEU A 369 16.22 10.40 -15.54
N GLN A 370 16.03 10.54 -16.86
CA GLN A 370 15.34 11.69 -17.42
C GLN A 370 13.86 11.75 -16.98
N ASP A 371 13.17 10.61 -17.00
CA ASP A 371 11.78 10.50 -16.56
C ASP A 371 11.64 10.74 -15.05
N PHE A 372 12.58 10.24 -14.25
CA PHE A 372 12.66 10.51 -12.82
C PHE A 372 12.86 12.00 -12.53
N MET A 373 13.82 12.64 -13.21
CA MET A 373 14.11 14.08 -13.07
C MET A 373 12.96 14.98 -13.53
N ALA A 374 12.09 14.48 -14.42
CA ALA A 374 10.90 15.19 -14.89
C ALA A 374 9.77 15.23 -13.84
N LYS A 375 9.85 14.41 -12.78
CA LYS A 375 8.81 14.29 -11.74
C LYS A 375 9.32 14.88 -10.41
N PRO A 376 8.97 16.13 -10.07
CA PRO A 376 9.48 16.80 -8.88
C PRO A 376 9.22 16.04 -7.57
N ASP A 377 8.08 15.36 -7.46
CA ASP A 377 7.69 14.60 -6.27
C ASP A 377 8.62 13.40 -5.99
N MET A 378 9.34 12.91 -7.00
CA MET A 378 10.34 11.85 -6.83
C MET A 378 11.76 12.42 -6.78
N PHE A 379 12.07 13.41 -7.62
CA PHE A 379 13.40 13.99 -7.71
C PHE A 379 13.79 14.86 -6.51
N LEU A 380 12.87 15.69 -6.00
CA LEU A 380 13.19 16.62 -4.91
C LEU A 380 13.50 15.91 -3.58
N PRO A 381 12.78 14.85 -3.16
CA PRO A 381 13.19 14.06 -2.00
C PRO A 381 14.61 13.49 -2.14
N GLU A 382 15.00 13.06 -3.35
CA GLU A 382 16.37 12.57 -3.58
C GLU A 382 17.38 13.71 -3.42
N LYS A 383 17.10 14.85 -4.05
CA LYS A 383 17.97 16.03 -3.92
C LYS A 383 18.07 16.52 -2.48
N LEU A 384 17.04 16.27 -1.66
CA LEU A 384 16.98 16.69 -0.27
C LEU A 384 18.02 15.92 0.54
N HIS A 385 18.13 14.61 0.31
CA HIS A 385 19.12 13.76 0.96
C HIS A 385 20.55 14.14 0.56
N GLU A 386 20.80 14.31 -0.74
CA GLU A 386 22.10 14.79 -1.24
C GLU A 386 22.50 16.13 -0.60
N THR A 387 21.55 17.05 -0.43
CA THR A 387 21.83 18.36 0.16
C THR A 387 22.07 18.26 1.67
N ALA A 388 21.21 17.52 2.38
CA ALA A 388 21.23 17.39 3.83
C ALA A 388 22.50 16.68 4.34
N PHE A 389 22.90 15.59 3.69
CA PHE A 389 24.00 14.72 4.13
C PHE A 389 25.28 14.88 3.28
N ARG A 390 25.24 15.71 2.21
CA ARG A 390 26.35 15.97 1.29
C ARG A 390 26.92 14.66 0.72
N SER A 391 28.23 14.52 0.66
CA SER A 391 28.89 13.34 0.12
C SER A 391 29.08 12.26 1.19
N GLY A 392 28.60 11.05 0.94
CA GLY A 392 28.82 9.87 1.77
C GLY A 392 27.58 9.44 2.56
N THR A 393 27.47 8.15 2.85
CA THR A 393 26.36 7.54 3.59
C THR A 393 24.99 7.89 2.98
N LEU A 394 24.06 8.46 3.75
CA LEU A 394 22.71 8.80 3.28
C LEU A 394 22.68 9.88 2.17
N GLY A 395 23.77 10.63 1.99
CA GLY A 395 23.90 11.61 0.93
C GLY A 395 24.35 11.03 -0.42
N ASN A 396 24.71 9.74 -0.47
CA ASN A 396 24.98 9.05 -1.72
C ASN A 396 23.71 8.99 -2.59
N PRO A 397 23.85 9.12 -3.92
CA PRO A 397 22.70 9.11 -4.82
C PRO A 397 22.06 7.72 -4.86
N LEU A 398 20.72 7.67 -4.86
CA LEU A 398 19.98 6.42 -5.08
C LEU A 398 20.16 5.90 -6.51
N LEU A 399 20.20 6.79 -7.50
CA LEU A 399 20.27 6.43 -8.91
C LEU A 399 21.70 6.51 -9.43
N CYS A 400 22.05 5.55 -10.29
CA CYS A 400 23.37 5.47 -10.94
C CYS A 400 23.67 6.72 -11.79
N PRO A 401 24.70 7.52 -11.44
CA PRO A 401 25.11 8.66 -12.24
C PRO A 401 25.56 8.21 -13.65
N PRO A 402 25.30 9.00 -14.71
CA PRO A 402 25.68 8.62 -16.09
C PRO A 402 27.19 8.33 -16.27
N SER A 403 28.04 9.05 -15.54
CA SER A 403 29.49 8.81 -15.54
C SER A 403 29.85 7.44 -14.95
N GLN A 404 29.16 7.02 -13.90
CA GLN A 404 29.40 5.76 -13.23
C GLN A 404 28.80 4.57 -13.98
N LEU A 405 27.64 4.77 -14.63
CA LEU A 405 27.04 3.81 -15.57
C LEU A 405 27.97 3.52 -16.75
N SER A 406 28.64 4.56 -17.28
CA SER A 406 29.62 4.40 -18.37
C SER A 406 30.87 3.63 -17.93
N ALA A 407 31.30 3.81 -16.68
CA ALA A 407 32.49 3.17 -16.12
C ALA A 407 32.25 1.78 -15.51
N ALA A 408 31.00 1.39 -15.25
CA ALA A 408 30.66 0.08 -14.70
C ALA A 408 31.10 -1.04 -15.65
N THR A 409 31.57 -2.16 -15.10
CA THR A 409 31.91 -3.36 -15.86
C THR A 409 31.29 -4.59 -15.18
N SER A 410 31.18 -5.68 -15.93
CA SER A 410 30.73 -6.97 -15.38
C SER A 410 31.52 -7.39 -14.13
N ASP A 411 32.85 -7.20 -14.15
CA ASP A 411 33.74 -7.51 -13.01
C ASP A 411 33.51 -6.59 -11.80
N SER A 412 33.24 -5.30 -12.03
CA SER A 412 33.00 -4.36 -10.94
C SER A 412 31.67 -4.63 -10.23
N LEU A 413 30.63 -5.01 -10.98
CA LEU A 413 29.35 -5.46 -10.43
C LEU A 413 29.52 -6.76 -9.63
N ALA A 414 30.26 -7.73 -10.18
CA ALA A 414 30.58 -8.97 -9.46
C ALA A 414 31.39 -8.70 -8.17
N ALA A 415 32.31 -7.74 -8.19
CA ALA A 415 33.05 -7.34 -7.01
C ALA A 415 32.16 -6.68 -5.95
N TYR A 416 31.24 -5.80 -6.36
CA TYR A 416 30.25 -5.20 -5.46
C TYR A 416 29.34 -6.26 -4.84
N HIS A 417 28.82 -7.18 -5.65
CA HIS A 417 28.01 -8.30 -5.19
C HIS A 417 28.74 -9.13 -4.13
N ARG A 418 29.97 -9.61 -4.42
CA ARG A 418 30.79 -10.35 -3.44
C ARG A 418 31.09 -9.57 -2.16
N ARG A 419 31.18 -8.24 -2.24
CA ARG A 419 31.47 -7.40 -1.07
C ARG A 419 30.28 -7.35 -0.12
N TRP A 420 29.05 -7.26 -0.65
CA TRP A 420 27.87 -6.91 0.13
C TRP A 420 26.88 -8.06 0.35
N TYR A 421 26.82 -9.04 -0.54
CA TYR A 421 25.92 -10.21 -0.46
C TYR A 421 26.55 -11.31 0.37
N ARG A 422 26.78 -11.01 1.65
CA ARG A 422 27.35 -11.91 2.66
C ARG A 422 26.27 -12.50 3.55
N PRO A 423 26.42 -13.74 4.04
CA PRO A 423 25.35 -14.43 4.76
C PRO A 423 24.84 -13.64 5.98
N GLU A 424 25.72 -13.04 6.78
CA GLU A 424 25.33 -12.24 7.97
C GLU A 424 24.47 -11.01 7.65
N ARG A 425 24.49 -10.56 6.39
CA ARG A 425 23.76 -9.38 5.88
C ARG A 425 22.46 -9.76 5.16
N ILE A 426 22.15 -11.05 5.08
CA ILE A 426 20.98 -11.57 4.36
C ILE A 426 19.95 -12.07 5.37
N VAL A 427 18.70 -11.64 5.16
CA VAL A 427 17.51 -12.17 5.84
C VAL A 427 16.58 -12.74 4.78
N VAL A 428 16.18 -14.01 4.92
CA VAL A 428 15.09 -14.60 4.14
C VAL A 428 13.83 -14.58 4.99
N ALA A 429 12.77 -13.93 4.52
CA ALA A 429 11.51 -13.85 5.22
C ALA A 429 10.39 -14.55 4.44
N ALA A 430 9.42 -15.15 5.15
CA ALA A 430 8.17 -15.57 4.54
C ALA A 430 6.96 -15.34 5.46
N VAL A 431 5.83 -15.02 4.85
CA VAL A 431 4.55 -14.83 5.54
C VAL A 431 3.52 -15.73 4.86
N GLY A 432 2.94 -16.66 5.62
CA GLY A 432 2.03 -17.69 5.12
C GLY A 432 2.67 -19.04 4.79
N LEU A 433 3.87 -19.29 5.30
CA LEU A 433 4.59 -20.54 5.10
C LEU A 433 5.05 -21.09 6.45
N GLU A 434 4.95 -22.40 6.62
CA GLU A 434 5.49 -23.09 7.79
C GLU A 434 7.00 -22.89 7.91
N HIS A 435 7.48 -22.59 9.12
CA HIS A 435 8.88 -22.22 9.34
C HIS A 435 9.85 -23.33 8.91
N ALA A 436 9.50 -24.58 9.23
CA ALA A 436 10.31 -25.74 8.88
C ALA A 436 10.42 -25.94 7.36
N ASP A 437 9.35 -25.63 6.61
CA ASP A 437 9.37 -25.69 5.15
C ASP A 437 10.24 -24.58 4.56
N LEU A 438 10.17 -23.35 5.09
CA LEU A 438 11.05 -22.27 4.68
C LEU A 438 12.52 -22.61 4.90
N VAL A 439 12.87 -23.09 6.11
CA VAL A 439 14.25 -23.49 6.43
C VAL A 439 14.73 -24.60 5.50
N ARG A 440 13.91 -25.62 5.23
CA ARG A 440 14.24 -26.69 4.27
C ARG A 440 14.53 -26.10 2.89
N LEU A 441 13.63 -25.26 2.36
CA LEU A 441 13.78 -24.66 1.05
C LEU A 441 15.01 -23.73 0.99
N CYS A 442 15.35 -23.04 2.08
CA CYS A 442 16.58 -22.24 2.15
C CYS A 442 17.85 -23.11 2.04
N VAL A 443 17.87 -24.26 2.70
CA VAL A 443 18.98 -25.22 2.60
C VAL A 443 19.07 -25.79 1.19
N GLU A 444 17.96 -26.23 0.59
CA GLU A 444 17.92 -26.77 -0.79
C GLU A 444 18.40 -25.76 -1.84
N ASN A 445 18.20 -24.47 -1.59
CA ASN A 445 18.62 -23.39 -2.48
C ASN A 445 20.01 -22.80 -2.18
N GLY A 446 20.76 -23.38 -1.22
CA GLY A 446 22.16 -23.04 -0.97
C GLY A 446 22.40 -21.81 -0.08
N PHE A 447 21.37 -21.27 0.59
CA PHE A 447 21.56 -20.16 1.53
C PHE A 447 22.43 -20.55 2.74
N ALA A 448 22.38 -21.82 3.15
CA ALA A 448 23.20 -22.35 4.23
C ALA A 448 24.67 -22.61 3.82
N ASP A 449 24.94 -22.71 2.51
CA ASP A 449 26.26 -23.08 1.97
C ASP A 449 27.14 -21.86 1.68
N LEU A 450 26.61 -20.64 1.84
CA LEU A 450 27.40 -19.41 1.68
C LEU A 450 28.58 -19.41 2.65
N ALA A 451 29.76 -19.08 2.11
CA ALA A 451 30.98 -18.99 2.89
C ALA A 451 30.81 -17.95 4.01
N PRO A 452 31.07 -18.32 5.28
CA PRO A 452 30.98 -17.38 6.38
C PRO A 452 32.06 -16.30 6.21
N THR A 453 31.72 -15.07 6.58
CA THR A 453 32.71 -14.00 6.65
C THR A 453 33.72 -14.34 7.75
N PRO A 454 35.05 -14.36 7.47
CA PRO A 454 36.04 -14.56 8.51
C PRO A 454 35.91 -13.43 9.53
N ALA A 455 35.85 -13.78 10.82
CA ALA A 455 35.71 -12.81 11.90
C ALA A 455 36.87 -11.80 11.87
N SER A 456 36.62 -10.58 11.37
CA SER A 456 37.53 -9.45 11.49
C SER A 456 37.56 -8.99 12.95
N SER A 457 38.75 -8.65 13.45
CA SER A 457 38.99 -8.12 14.81
C SER A 457 38.50 -6.67 15.03
N HIS A 458 37.63 -6.17 14.16
CA HIS A 458 36.90 -4.94 14.39
C HIS A 458 35.49 -5.32 14.84
N SER A 459 34.99 -4.64 15.86
CA SER A 459 33.63 -4.78 16.37
C SER A 459 32.61 -4.39 15.28
N ASP A 460 32.37 -5.29 14.34
CA ASP A 460 31.42 -5.19 13.23
C ASP A 460 30.00 -5.60 13.70
N GLN A 461 29.58 -5.10 14.86
CA GLN A 461 28.17 -5.11 15.24
C GLN A 461 27.58 -3.72 15.02
N PRO A 462 26.33 -3.61 14.51
CA PRO A 462 25.60 -2.35 14.61
C PRO A 462 25.56 -1.95 16.08
N ALA A 463 26.03 -0.75 16.38
CA ALA A 463 26.20 -0.28 17.75
C ALA A 463 24.84 -0.21 18.47
N VAL A 464 24.52 -1.24 19.25
CA VAL A 464 23.58 -1.12 20.37
C VAL A 464 24.38 -0.48 21.50
N SER A 465 24.39 0.86 21.55
CA SER A 465 25.03 1.58 22.64
C SER A 465 24.08 1.68 23.83
N GLU A 466 24.31 0.85 24.86
CA GLU A 466 23.86 1.13 26.22
C GLU A 466 24.63 2.35 26.74
N ASP A 467 23.93 3.47 26.88
CA ASP A 467 24.51 4.72 27.35
C ASP A 467 24.74 4.64 28.86
N SER A 468 26.02 4.60 29.29
CA SER A 468 26.41 4.75 30.68
C SER A 468 27.38 5.91 30.85
N GLY A 469 26.90 6.98 31.50
CA GLY A 469 27.71 7.90 32.31
C GLY A 469 28.45 9.01 31.58
N LEU A 470 27.96 10.24 31.77
CA LEU A 470 28.65 11.50 31.47
C LEU A 470 30.10 11.53 31.98
N SER A 471 31.05 11.98 31.15
CA SER A 471 32.36 12.47 31.59
C SER A 471 32.66 13.87 31.06
N SER A 472 32.77 14.81 32.00
CA SER A 472 32.79 16.27 31.88
C SER A 472 34.08 16.89 31.32
N ARG A 473 34.83 16.21 30.44
CA ARG A 473 36.17 16.68 30.01
C ARG A 473 36.31 17.11 28.54
N SER A 474 35.29 16.96 27.71
CA SER A 474 35.37 17.33 26.28
C SER A 474 35.06 18.80 25.97
N TRP A 475 34.37 19.52 26.88
CA TRP A 475 33.94 20.90 26.66
C TRP A 475 35.09 21.92 26.56
N PHE A 476 36.20 21.71 27.27
CA PHE A 476 37.28 22.70 27.37
C PHE A 476 38.09 22.88 26.08
N ASN A 477 38.20 21.84 25.23
CA ASN A 477 38.98 21.94 23.99
C ASN A 477 38.25 22.61 22.83
N LYS A 478 36.93 22.85 22.95
CA LYS A 478 36.12 23.49 21.89
C LYS A 478 36.09 25.02 22.00
N MET A 479 36.64 25.59 23.07
CA MET A 479 36.60 27.03 23.35
C MET A 479 37.78 27.82 22.77
N LEU A 480 38.83 27.16 22.28
CA LEU A 480 40.00 27.82 21.67
C LEU A 480 39.96 27.63 20.14
N GLY A 481 39.35 28.61 19.46
CA GLY A 481 39.17 28.60 18.02
C GLY A 481 40.48 28.68 17.23
N ALA A 482 40.60 27.79 16.24
CA ALA A 482 41.40 28.00 15.05
C ALA A 482 40.54 27.58 13.85
N GLY A 483 40.17 28.56 13.03
CA GLY A 483 39.37 28.36 11.83
C GLY A 483 40.13 27.56 10.79
N GLY A 484 39.56 26.43 10.41
CA GLY A 484 39.89 25.67 9.21
C GLY A 484 38.60 25.12 8.65
N ALA A 485 38.28 25.43 7.40
CA ALA A 485 37.17 24.79 6.69
C ALA A 485 37.40 23.26 6.73
N PRO A 486 36.41 22.46 7.15
CA PRO A 486 36.59 21.02 7.19
C PRO A 486 36.70 20.52 5.75
N SER A 487 37.88 20.03 5.40
CA SER A 487 38.08 19.23 4.20
C SER A 487 37.27 17.95 4.38
N VAL A 488 36.16 17.83 3.65
CA VAL A 488 35.31 16.62 3.64
C VAL A 488 36.06 15.55 2.86
N HIS A 489 36.97 14.86 3.53
CA HIS A 489 37.43 13.55 3.09
C HIS A 489 36.34 12.57 3.50
N GLY A 490 35.60 12.01 2.53
CA GLY A 490 34.63 10.96 2.78
C GLY A 490 35.32 9.83 3.57
N SER A 491 34.74 9.48 4.72
CA SER A 491 35.27 8.37 5.52
C SER A 491 35.28 7.11 4.66
N SER A 492 36.44 6.44 4.59
CA SER A 492 36.59 5.15 3.90
C SER A 492 35.86 3.99 4.62
N ASP A 493 35.28 4.27 5.79
CA ASP A 493 34.46 3.34 6.55
C ASP A 493 33.01 3.40 6.04
N PRO A 494 32.49 2.34 5.40
CA PRO A 494 31.11 2.29 4.93
C PRO A 494 30.08 2.20 6.07
N TYR A 495 30.51 1.91 7.30
CA TYR A 495 29.66 1.89 8.49
C TYR A 495 29.73 3.18 9.30
N ALA A 496 30.36 4.22 8.75
CA ALA A 496 30.40 5.52 9.39
C ALA A 496 28.98 6.04 9.66
N LYS A 497 28.83 6.68 10.83
CA LYS A 497 27.58 7.36 11.16
C LYS A 497 27.30 8.49 10.18
N SER A 498 26.04 8.63 9.79
CA SER A 498 25.63 9.70 8.88
C SER A 498 25.73 11.06 9.55
N VAL A 499 26.39 11.99 8.86
CA VAL A 499 26.55 13.37 9.32
C VAL A 499 25.58 14.26 8.58
N TYR A 500 24.54 14.70 9.28
CA TYR A 500 23.64 15.72 8.79
C TYR A 500 24.32 17.09 8.87
N THR A 501 24.29 17.85 7.77
CA THR A 501 24.98 19.15 7.64
C THR A 501 24.04 20.32 7.33
N GLY A 502 22.78 20.05 6.97
CA GLY A 502 21.90 21.07 6.40
C GLY A 502 22.35 21.52 5.01
N GLY A 503 21.82 22.64 4.53
CA GLY A 503 22.29 23.27 3.30
C GLY A 503 21.17 23.82 2.44
N THR A 504 21.53 24.44 1.32
CA THR A 504 20.55 25.03 0.40
C THR A 504 20.81 24.62 -1.03
N TRP A 505 19.76 24.29 -1.77
CA TRP A 505 19.82 24.07 -3.21
C TRP A 505 18.67 24.79 -3.91
N PHE A 506 18.99 25.41 -5.04
CA PHE A 506 18.07 26.23 -5.81
C PHE A 506 18.16 25.85 -7.29
N ASP A 507 17.03 25.56 -7.89
CA ASP A 507 16.89 25.26 -9.32
C ASP A 507 15.88 26.24 -9.94
N ALA A 508 16.42 27.26 -10.59
CA ALA A 508 15.63 28.32 -11.21
C ALA A 508 14.98 27.78 -12.49
N LYS A 509 13.67 27.54 -12.41
CA LYS A 509 12.83 27.10 -13.54
C LYS A 509 11.58 27.99 -13.60
N PRO A 510 11.67 29.20 -14.16
CA PRO A 510 10.56 30.14 -14.15
C PRO A 510 9.35 29.67 -14.98
N ASP A 511 9.55 28.70 -15.87
CA ASP A 511 8.52 28.20 -16.80
C ASP A 511 7.60 27.14 -16.18
N ILE A 512 7.88 26.65 -14.97
CA ILE A 512 7.01 25.67 -14.30
C ILE A 512 5.87 26.35 -13.55
N ASP A 513 4.70 25.70 -13.51
CA ASP A 513 3.47 26.28 -12.96
C ASP A 513 3.51 26.52 -11.44
N PHE A 514 4.37 25.81 -10.72
CA PHE A 514 4.44 25.85 -9.26
C PHE A 514 5.89 25.92 -8.77
N THR A 515 6.15 26.82 -7.82
CA THR A 515 7.40 26.79 -7.03
C THR A 515 7.25 25.74 -5.95
N GLN A 516 8.16 24.77 -5.94
CA GLN A 516 8.25 23.69 -4.96
C GLN A 516 9.30 24.06 -3.90
N VAL A 517 8.95 23.93 -2.63
CA VAL A 517 9.82 24.21 -1.48
C VAL A 517 9.85 23.01 -0.55
N TYR A 518 11.04 22.55 -0.19
CA TYR A 518 11.25 21.57 0.87
C TYR A 518 12.05 22.22 1.99
N LEU A 519 11.51 22.20 3.20
CA LEU A 519 12.23 22.58 4.42
C LEU A 519 12.40 21.33 5.29
N GLY A 520 13.62 20.82 5.34
CA GLY A 520 14.00 19.61 6.07
C GLY A 520 14.95 19.87 7.24
N PHE A 521 14.92 18.99 8.22
CA PHE A 521 15.71 19.00 9.44
C PHE A 521 16.16 17.59 9.80
N LYS A 522 17.23 17.48 10.59
CA LYS A 522 17.66 16.22 11.16
C LYS A 522 16.60 15.68 12.12
N SER A 523 16.18 14.43 11.94
CA SER A 523 15.43 13.67 12.96
C SER A 523 16.26 12.51 13.51
N SER A 524 15.69 11.78 14.46
CA SER A 524 16.35 10.63 15.09
C SER A 524 16.40 9.40 14.19
N GLY A 525 17.39 8.53 14.43
CA GLY A 525 17.42 7.19 13.86
C GLY A 525 16.42 6.24 14.52
N ILE A 526 16.32 5.04 13.93
CA ILE A 526 15.49 3.92 14.43
C ILE A 526 16.01 3.40 15.79
N ASP A 527 17.30 3.61 16.08
CA ASP A 527 17.96 3.28 17.34
C ASP A 527 17.28 3.89 18.59
N ASN A 528 16.61 5.04 18.44
CA ASN A 528 15.84 5.67 19.51
C ASN A 528 14.33 5.47 19.30
N GLU A 529 13.81 4.34 19.79
CA GLU A 529 12.40 3.95 19.64
C GLU A 529 11.43 5.05 20.14
N LYS A 530 11.71 5.66 21.30
CA LYS A 530 10.81 6.69 21.84
C LYS A 530 10.73 7.92 20.93
N ALA A 531 11.88 8.38 20.41
CA ALA A 531 11.90 9.50 19.48
C ALA A 531 11.23 9.15 18.15
N LEU A 532 11.42 7.92 17.66
CA LEU A 532 10.79 7.42 16.43
C LEU A 532 9.26 7.57 16.48
N TYR A 533 8.60 7.09 17.55
CA TYR A 533 7.15 7.21 17.69
C TYR A 533 6.68 8.65 17.91
N ALA A 534 7.50 9.48 18.56
CA ALA A 534 7.21 10.92 18.70
C ALA A 534 7.23 11.63 17.34
N TYR A 535 8.23 11.38 16.50
CA TYR A 535 8.31 11.93 15.14
C TYR A 535 7.23 11.38 14.22
N ALA A 536 6.91 10.09 14.28
CA ALA A 536 5.80 9.50 13.53
C ALA A 536 4.45 10.14 13.92
N THR A 537 4.24 10.40 15.21
CA THR A 537 3.05 11.10 15.71
C THR A 537 3.05 12.57 15.28
N LEU A 538 4.20 13.23 15.28
CA LEU A 538 4.37 14.60 14.77
C LEU A 538 4.04 14.70 13.27
N GLN A 539 4.51 13.74 12.46
CA GLN A 539 4.16 13.65 11.05
C GLN A 539 2.65 13.54 10.85
N MET A 540 1.98 12.67 11.62
CA MET A 540 0.53 12.49 11.53
C MET A 540 -0.26 13.72 12.01
N LEU A 541 0.25 14.42 13.03
CA LEU A 541 -0.32 15.65 13.56
C LEU A 541 -0.28 16.79 12.53
N LEU A 542 0.88 17.01 11.91
CA LEU A 542 1.05 18.00 10.85
C LEU A 542 0.24 17.58 9.61
N GLY A 543 0.38 16.32 9.19
CA GLY A 543 -0.31 15.70 8.06
C GLY A 543 -0.15 16.51 6.78
N GLY A 544 -1.27 16.89 6.16
CA GLY A 544 -1.30 17.75 4.99
C GLY A 544 -1.95 17.07 3.79
N GLY A 545 -1.65 17.59 2.60
CA GLY A 545 -2.11 17.04 1.33
C GLY A 545 -2.03 18.05 0.19
N GLY A 546 -2.66 17.71 -0.93
CA GLY A 546 -2.97 18.66 -1.99
C GLY A 546 -4.30 19.37 -1.73
N SER A 547 -4.39 20.63 -2.15
CA SER A 547 -5.60 21.47 -2.10
C SER A 547 -6.75 20.90 -2.94
N PHE A 548 -6.45 20.04 -3.93
CA PHE A 548 -7.42 19.32 -4.74
C PHE A 548 -7.52 17.83 -4.38
N SER A 549 -7.49 17.49 -3.09
CA SER A 549 -7.75 16.10 -2.67
C SER A 549 -9.25 15.80 -2.81
N ALA A 550 -9.65 15.11 -3.88
CA ALA A 550 -11.03 14.64 -4.10
C ALA A 550 -11.42 13.46 -3.18
N GLY A 551 -10.80 13.34 -2.01
CA GLY A 551 -11.04 12.28 -1.05
C GLY A 551 -12.19 12.54 -0.09
N GLY A 552 -12.83 11.47 0.37
CA GLY A 552 -13.76 11.52 1.49
C GLY A 552 -13.06 11.77 2.84
N PRO A 553 -13.85 11.86 3.93
CA PRO A 553 -13.33 11.96 5.30
C PRO A 553 -12.29 10.87 5.61
N GLY A 554 -11.27 11.19 6.42
CA GLY A 554 -10.23 10.24 6.84
C GLY A 554 -8.86 10.46 6.18
N LYS A 555 -8.77 11.21 5.08
CA LYS A 555 -7.48 11.50 4.40
C LYS A 555 -6.63 12.60 5.06
N GLY A 556 -6.82 12.87 6.35
CA GLY A 556 -6.07 13.92 7.05
C GLY A 556 -6.57 15.35 6.85
N MET A 557 -7.80 15.57 6.37
CA MET A 557 -8.38 16.92 6.19
C MET A 557 -8.44 17.78 7.47
N TYR A 558 -8.36 17.14 8.64
CA TYR A 558 -8.32 17.80 9.94
C TYR A 558 -6.90 17.92 10.51
N SER A 559 -5.85 17.61 9.75
CA SER A 559 -4.48 17.83 10.20
C SER A 559 -4.15 19.33 10.27
N ARG A 560 -3.06 19.69 10.95
CA ARG A 560 -2.69 21.10 11.10
C ARG A 560 -2.36 21.77 9.77
N LEU A 561 -1.53 21.14 8.94
CA LEU A 561 -1.19 21.70 7.62
C LEU A 561 -2.43 21.83 6.74
N TYR A 562 -3.38 20.90 6.81
CA TYR A 562 -4.61 21.04 6.03
C TYR A 562 -5.47 22.22 6.49
N THR A 563 -5.73 22.32 7.80
CA THR A 563 -6.67 23.31 8.35
C THR A 563 -6.10 24.72 8.51
N ARG A 564 -4.80 24.83 8.81
CA ARG A 564 -4.11 26.10 9.05
C ARG A 564 -3.40 26.63 7.81
N VAL A 565 -2.96 25.74 6.90
CA VAL A 565 -2.26 26.15 5.68
C VAL A 565 -3.19 26.09 4.48
N LEU A 566 -3.64 24.90 4.06
CA LEU A 566 -4.39 24.76 2.80
C LEU A 566 -5.74 25.50 2.80
N ASN A 567 -6.49 25.45 3.91
CA ASN A 567 -7.77 26.15 4.03
C ASN A 567 -7.63 27.68 4.13
N GLN A 568 -6.50 28.18 4.65
CA GLN A 568 -6.30 29.61 4.90
C GLN A 568 -5.56 30.31 3.75
N HIS A 569 -4.77 29.55 2.99
CA HIS A 569 -3.91 30.07 1.94
C HIS A 569 -4.22 29.41 0.59
N ALA A 570 -5.23 29.94 -0.10
CA ALA A 570 -5.68 29.43 -1.41
C ALA A 570 -4.62 29.48 -2.54
N TRP A 571 -3.49 30.14 -2.30
CA TRP A 571 -2.35 30.20 -3.22
C TRP A 571 -1.34 29.06 -3.03
N ILE A 572 -1.48 28.27 -1.96
CA ILE A 572 -0.72 27.05 -1.71
C ILE A 572 -1.47 25.88 -2.35
N GLU A 573 -0.77 25.12 -3.19
CA GLU A 573 -1.35 23.99 -3.92
C GLU A 573 -1.20 22.69 -3.14
N SER A 574 -0.05 22.46 -2.50
CA SER A 574 0.19 21.31 -1.63
C SER A 574 1.03 21.72 -0.43
N CYS A 575 0.83 21.03 0.69
CA CYS A 575 1.62 21.21 1.90
C CYS A 575 1.53 19.91 2.70
N VAL A 576 2.64 19.20 2.85
CA VAL A 576 2.69 17.84 3.42
C VAL A 576 3.92 17.71 4.33
N ALA A 577 3.75 17.10 5.50
CA ALA A 577 4.84 16.71 6.36
C ALA A 577 5.39 15.32 5.97
N PHE A 578 6.70 15.18 5.88
CA PHE A 578 7.39 13.93 5.59
C PHE A 578 8.35 13.54 6.72
N HIS A 579 8.59 12.24 6.84
CA HIS A 579 9.56 11.68 7.78
C HIS A 579 10.24 10.46 7.15
N HIS A 580 11.55 10.55 6.93
CA HIS A 580 12.40 9.44 6.49
C HIS A 580 13.27 8.99 7.66
N CYS A 581 13.21 7.71 7.99
CA CYS A 581 13.96 7.13 9.12
C CYS A 581 15.00 6.16 8.58
N TYR A 582 16.21 6.25 9.12
CA TYR A 582 17.32 5.33 8.85
C TYR A 582 17.88 4.80 10.16
N THR A 583 18.83 3.88 10.10
CA THR A 583 19.34 3.18 11.28
C THR A 583 19.87 4.12 12.37
N ASP A 584 20.63 5.16 12.02
CA ASP A 584 21.35 6.05 12.95
C ASP A 584 21.00 7.54 12.81
N SER A 585 20.14 7.89 11.86
CA SER A 585 19.72 9.27 11.58
C SER A 585 18.36 9.27 10.89
N GLY A 586 17.72 10.42 10.83
CA GLY A 586 16.51 10.63 10.04
C GLY A 586 16.43 12.01 9.43
N LEU A 587 15.41 12.21 8.61
CA LEU A 587 15.11 13.46 7.93
C LEU A 587 13.61 13.74 8.07
N PHE A 588 13.27 14.86 8.68
CA PHE A 588 11.89 15.30 8.88
C PHE A 588 11.70 16.68 8.29
N GLY A 589 10.56 16.95 7.67
CA GLY A 589 10.31 18.27 7.15
C GLY A 589 8.92 18.46 6.59
N ILE A 590 8.75 19.59 5.92
CA ILE A 590 7.53 19.95 5.21
C ILE A 590 7.89 20.27 3.77
N SER A 591 7.19 19.61 2.84
CA SER A 591 7.20 19.92 1.42
C SER A 591 5.95 20.72 1.07
N ALA A 592 6.10 21.82 0.34
CA ALA A 592 4.97 22.63 -0.08
C ALA A 592 5.17 23.22 -1.48
N SER A 593 4.06 23.37 -2.19
CA SER A 593 4.02 23.96 -3.53
C SER A 593 3.13 25.21 -3.52
N CYS A 594 3.52 26.23 -4.27
CA CYS A 594 2.68 27.40 -4.49
C CYS A 594 2.75 27.92 -5.91
N ARG A 595 1.74 28.68 -6.31
CA ARG A 595 1.81 29.44 -7.56
C ARG A 595 2.92 30.50 -7.47
N PRO A 596 3.60 30.83 -8.58
CA PRO A 596 4.59 31.91 -8.64
C PRO A 596 4.02 33.23 -8.11
N ARG A 597 4.90 34.07 -7.53
CA ARG A 597 4.68 35.39 -6.87
C ARG A 597 4.47 35.36 -5.36
N ASN A 598 4.08 34.22 -4.78
CA ASN A 598 3.86 34.08 -3.33
C ASN A 598 4.93 33.22 -2.63
N GLU A 599 5.99 32.84 -3.33
CA GLU A 599 7.05 31.96 -2.83
C GLU A 599 7.76 32.51 -1.58
N HIS A 600 7.91 33.83 -1.49
CA HIS A 600 8.53 34.51 -0.36
C HIS A 600 7.74 34.33 0.95
N ALA A 601 6.41 34.19 0.87
CA ALA A 601 5.54 33.96 2.02
C ALA A 601 5.44 32.46 2.36
N LEU A 602 5.63 31.56 1.38
CA LEU A 602 5.49 30.12 1.57
C LEU A 602 6.41 29.59 2.67
N LEU A 603 7.69 29.94 2.61
CA LEU A 603 8.69 29.47 3.57
C LEU A 603 8.34 29.90 5.00
N ASP A 604 7.88 31.12 5.17
CA ASP A 604 7.50 31.69 6.47
C ASP A 604 6.23 31.03 7.03
N VAL A 605 5.26 30.67 6.19
CA VAL A 605 4.08 29.87 6.60
C VAL A 605 4.52 28.49 7.07
N VAL A 606 5.39 27.82 6.32
CA VAL A 606 5.90 26.48 6.66
C VAL A 606 6.70 26.50 7.98
N ALA A 607 7.61 27.47 8.13
CA ALA A 607 8.42 27.62 9.35
C ALA A 607 7.55 27.93 10.58
N THR A 608 6.50 28.75 10.41
CA THR A 608 5.54 29.07 11.48
C THR A 608 4.88 27.81 12.05
N GLU A 609 4.54 26.82 11.23
CA GLU A 609 3.84 25.62 11.71
C GLU A 609 4.75 24.70 12.53
N ILE A 610 6.04 24.57 12.18
CA ILE A 610 7.02 23.81 12.98
C ILE A 610 7.27 24.53 14.31
N GLU A 611 7.50 25.85 14.28
CA GLU A 611 7.67 26.67 15.49
C GLU A 611 6.44 26.59 16.40
N ALA A 612 5.23 26.65 15.83
CA ALA A 612 3.99 26.56 16.59
C ALA A 612 3.89 25.23 17.36
N VAL A 613 4.32 24.12 16.77
CA VAL A 613 4.34 22.83 17.49
C VAL A 613 5.44 22.79 18.54
N ALA A 614 6.64 23.28 18.23
CA ALA A 614 7.78 23.34 19.14
C ALA A 614 7.50 24.21 20.39
N SER A 615 6.77 25.31 20.24
CA SER A 615 6.40 26.23 21.33
C SER A 615 5.55 25.59 22.44
N GLY A 616 4.84 24.50 22.14
CA GLY A 616 3.96 23.83 23.10
C GLY A 616 2.88 24.76 23.68
N LYS A 617 2.59 24.63 24.99
CA LYS A 617 1.66 25.53 25.71
C LYS A 617 2.31 26.85 26.14
N ASN A 618 3.63 26.96 26.03
CA ASN A 618 4.34 28.18 26.39
C ASN A 618 4.28 29.12 25.20
N ARG A 619 3.35 30.07 25.27
CA ARG A 619 3.24 31.19 24.33
C ARG A 619 4.64 31.79 24.15
N ILE A 620 5.29 31.55 23.02
CA ILE A 620 6.50 32.30 22.66
C ILE A 620 6.03 33.75 22.51
N PRO A 621 6.55 34.71 23.29
CA PRO A 621 6.48 36.09 22.87
C PRO A 621 7.42 36.18 21.67
N SER A 622 6.91 35.94 20.46
CA SER A 622 7.71 36.16 19.26
C SER A 622 8.24 37.58 19.34
N ARG A 623 9.55 37.78 19.15
CA ARG A 623 10.16 39.13 19.02
C ARG A 623 9.52 39.94 17.88
N SER A 624 8.62 39.33 17.09
CA SER A 624 7.80 39.92 16.03
C SER A 624 6.30 40.09 16.36
N SER A 625 5.89 39.97 17.63
CA SER A 625 4.47 39.99 18.10
C SER A 625 3.63 41.21 17.71
N MET A 626 4.19 42.16 16.96
CA MET A 626 3.49 43.32 16.42
C MET A 626 2.85 43.07 15.04
N ARG A 627 3.12 41.95 14.34
CA ARG A 627 2.78 41.80 12.91
C ARG A 627 1.71 40.77 12.51
N ARG A 628 1.17 39.93 13.41
CA ARG A 628 0.25 38.84 12.99
C ARG A 628 -1.01 38.72 13.86
N PRO A 629 -2.15 39.30 13.45
CA PRO A 629 -3.41 39.23 14.19
C PRO A 629 -4.21 37.92 14.02
N TYR A 630 -3.85 37.04 13.07
CA TYR A 630 -4.76 35.98 12.57
C TYR A 630 -4.32 34.53 12.78
N ALA A 631 -3.08 34.25 13.18
CA ALA A 631 -2.65 32.88 13.47
C ALA A 631 -2.61 32.67 14.98
N SER A 632 -3.51 31.84 15.53
CA SER A 632 -3.37 31.33 16.89
C SER A 632 -2.07 30.52 16.96
N GLN A 633 -1.01 31.14 17.49
CA GLN A 633 0.26 30.51 17.84
C GLN A 633 0.06 29.63 19.07
N GLU A 634 -0.80 28.62 18.93
CA GLU A 634 -1.14 27.67 19.97
C GLU A 634 -0.54 26.32 19.59
N GLY A 635 0.26 25.73 20.49
CA GLY A 635 0.76 24.38 20.34
C GLY A 635 -0.37 23.34 20.23
N PRO A 636 -0.02 22.07 19.99
CA PRO A 636 -1.00 21.02 19.75
C PRO A 636 -1.99 20.86 20.90
N THR A 637 -3.28 20.95 20.60
CA THR A 637 -4.36 20.66 21.53
C THR A 637 -4.41 19.16 21.81
N GLN A 638 -4.95 18.77 22.98
CA GLN A 638 -5.07 17.36 23.33
C GLN A 638 -5.94 16.57 22.33
N ALA A 639 -6.93 17.22 21.72
CA ALA A 639 -7.79 16.61 20.71
C ALA A 639 -7.03 16.32 19.40
N GLU A 640 -6.16 17.24 18.98
CA GLU A 640 -5.28 17.02 17.82
C GLU A 640 -4.29 15.89 18.06
N VAL A 641 -3.66 15.85 19.24
CA VAL A 641 -2.74 14.77 19.61
C VAL A 641 -3.45 13.41 19.64
N ARG A 642 -4.63 13.32 20.28
CA ARG A 642 -5.42 12.08 20.30
C ARG A 642 -5.81 11.62 18.89
N ARG A 643 -6.20 12.56 18.01
CA ARG A 643 -6.52 12.25 16.61
C ARG A 643 -5.29 11.73 15.87
N ALA A 644 -4.15 12.39 16.00
CA ALA A 644 -2.89 11.96 15.35
C ALA A 644 -2.47 10.56 15.80
N LYS A 645 -2.52 10.27 17.11
CA LYS A 645 -2.24 8.92 17.66
C LYS A 645 -3.20 7.88 17.10
N ASN A 646 -4.50 8.16 17.10
CA ASN A 646 -5.51 7.22 16.56
C ASN A 646 -5.32 6.98 15.06
N GLN A 647 -4.99 8.03 14.30
CA GLN A 647 -4.72 7.90 12.87
C GLN A 647 -3.43 7.10 12.61
N LEU A 648 -2.37 7.31 13.40
CA LEU A 648 -1.14 6.53 13.29
C LEU A 648 -1.38 5.04 13.60
N LYS A 649 -2.10 4.72 14.68
CA LYS A 649 -2.49 3.34 15.02
C LYS A 649 -3.36 2.70 13.93
N SER A 650 -4.33 3.44 13.40
CA SER A 650 -5.18 2.97 12.30
C SER A 650 -4.36 2.68 11.05
N ASN A 651 -3.46 3.59 10.67
CA ASN A 651 -2.60 3.41 9.50
C ASN A 651 -1.68 2.20 9.67
N LEU A 652 -1.09 2.01 10.86
CA LEU A 652 -0.26 0.84 11.15
C LEU A 652 -1.04 -0.47 10.95
N LEU A 653 -2.21 -0.59 11.59
CA LEU A 653 -3.01 -1.81 11.52
C LEU A 653 -3.55 -2.10 10.12
N MET A 654 -4.06 -1.08 9.43
CA MET A 654 -4.58 -1.23 8.06
C MET A 654 -3.47 -1.62 7.08
N ASN A 655 -2.27 -1.05 7.21
CA ASN A 655 -1.14 -1.43 6.37
C ASN A 655 -0.75 -2.89 6.57
N LEU A 656 -0.79 -3.37 7.82
CA LEU A 656 -0.52 -4.77 8.16
C LEU A 656 -1.61 -5.74 7.69
N GLU A 657 -2.69 -5.31 7.02
CA GLU A 657 -3.60 -6.22 6.32
C GLU A 657 -3.00 -6.73 5.01
N SER A 658 -2.06 -5.98 4.42
CA SER A 658 -1.38 -6.38 3.19
C SER A 658 -0.26 -7.37 3.48
N ARG A 659 -0.32 -8.53 2.84
CA ARG A 659 0.70 -9.60 2.99
C ARG A 659 2.11 -9.13 2.61
N MET A 660 2.23 -8.32 1.56
CA MET A 660 3.51 -7.77 1.12
C MET A 660 4.08 -6.79 2.15
N VAL A 661 3.22 -6.00 2.79
CA VAL A 661 3.62 -5.10 3.87
C VAL A 661 4.01 -5.89 5.11
N GLN A 662 3.27 -6.94 5.48
CA GLN A 662 3.68 -7.86 6.57
C GLN A 662 5.05 -8.47 6.30
N LEU A 663 5.29 -8.93 5.06
CA LEU A 663 6.56 -9.52 4.66
C LEU A 663 7.71 -8.51 4.76
N GLU A 664 7.51 -7.28 4.27
CA GLU A 664 8.49 -6.21 4.35
C GLU A 664 8.79 -5.82 5.79
N ASP A 665 7.75 -5.63 6.60
CA ASP A 665 7.85 -5.29 8.02
C ASP A 665 8.62 -6.37 8.78
N LEU A 666 8.34 -7.65 8.50
CA LEU A 666 9.05 -8.79 9.07
C LEU A 666 10.53 -8.80 8.67
N GLY A 667 10.82 -8.74 7.37
CA GLY A 667 12.19 -8.80 6.85
C GLY A 667 13.05 -7.63 7.32
N ARG A 668 12.53 -6.40 7.25
CA ARG A 668 13.25 -5.19 7.63
C ARG A 668 13.50 -5.07 9.13
N GLN A 669 12.53 -5.42 9.98
CA GLN A 669 12.74 -5.36 11.42
C GLN A 669 13.82 -6.34 11.89
N ILE A 670 13.82 -7.57 11.36
CA ILE A 670 14.89 -8.53 11.62
C ILE A 670 16.20 -8.01 11.08
N GLN A 671 16.25 -7.47 9.86
CA GLN A 671 17.47 -6.93 9.28
C GLN A 671 18.10 -5.83 10.16
N VAL A 672 17.30 -4.84 10.59
CA VAL A 672 17.78 -3.66 11.33
C VAL A 672 18.02 -3.94 12.82
N SER A 673 17.06 -4.58 13.48
CA SER A 673 17.05 -4.71 14.96
C SER A 673 17.31 -6.12 15.45
N GLY A 674 17.38 -7.11 14.55
CA GLY A 674 17.52 -8.52 14.90
C GLY A 674 16.24 -9.18 15.44
N ARG A 675 15.19 -8.40 15.73
CA ARG A 675 13.92 -8.89 16.31
C ARG A 675 12.71 -8.24 15.65
N LYS A 676 11.56 -8.90 15.76
CA LYS A 676 10.26 -8.32 15.40
C LYS A 676 9.65 -7.63 16.62
N VAL A 677 9.30 -6.36 16.50
CA VAL A 677 8.43 -5.64 17.41
C VAL A 677 6.97 -5.91 16.99
N PRO A 678 6.15 -6.53 17.86
CA PRO A 678 4.74 -6.76 17.57
C PRO A 678 3.96 -5.45 17.43
N ALA A 679 2.93 -5.45 16.58
CA ALA A 679 2.09 -4.27 16.38
C ALA A 679 1.40 -3.79 17.67
N SER A 680 1.07 -4.70 18.60
CA SER A 680 0.54 -4.38 19.92
C SER A 680 1.51 -3.52 20.74
N THR A 681 2.78 -3.92 20.80
CA THR A 681 3.83 -3.14 21.48
C THR A 681 4.03 -1.77 20.84
N MET A 682 3.99 -1.68 19.50
CA MET A 682 4.04 -0.39 18.82
C MET A 682 2.85 0.50 19.18
N ILE A 683 1.65 -0.08 19.29
CA ILE A 683 0.43 0.64 19.70
C ILE A 683 0.57 1.18 21.12
N ASP A 684 1.14 0.40 22.04
CA ASP A 684 1.38 0.83 23.42
C ASP A 684 2.37 2.00 23.45
N HIS A 685 3.48 1.90 22.71
CA HIS A 685 4.44 3.00 22.58
C HIS A 685 3.81 4.26 21.97
N ILE A 686 2.95 4.12 20.96
CA ILE A 686 2.19 5.26 20.41
C ILE A 686 1.26 5.84 21.48
N GLU A 687 0.62 5.02 22.31
CA GLU A 687 -0.29 5.49 23.35
C GLU A 687 0.45 6.22 24.49
N GLU A 688 1.72 5.91 24.73
CA GLU A 688 2.54 6.62 25.71
C GLU A 688 2.91 8.05 25.29
N ILE A 689 2.89 8.37 23.99
CA ILE A 689 3.28 9.68 23.46
C ILE A 689 2.35 10.79 23.98
N ARG A 690 2.97 11.81 24.59
CA ARG A 690 2.30 13.01 25.11
C ARG A 690 2.57 14.21 24.22
N SER A 691 1.79 15.28 24.41
CA SER A 691 1.99 16.56 23.72
C SER A 691 3.39 17.16 23.95
N THR A 692 3.99 16.87 25.12
CA THR A 692 5.35 17.31 25.45
C THR A 692 6.41 16.58 24.64
N ASP A 693 6.23 15.29 24.36
CA ASP A 693 7.18 14.53 23.53
C ASP A 693 7.13 15.02 22.07
N ILE A 694 5.94 15.37 21.57
CA ILE A 694 5.75 15.95 20.23
C ILE A 694 6.37 17.36 20.14
N ALA A 695 6.16 18.20 21.15
CA ALA A 695 6.75 19.53 21.20
C ALA A 695 8.29 19.46 21.29
N LYS A 696 8.81 18.52 22.09
CA LYS A 696 10.24 18.23 22.15
C LYS A 696 10.77 17.80 20.79
N ALA A 697 10.14 16.82 20.14
CA ALA A 697 10.55 16.36 18.82
C ALA A 697 10.61 17.50 17.80
N ALA A 698 9.62 18.40 17.78
CA ALA A 698 9.62 19.59 16.94
C ALA A 698 10.71 20.61 17.33
N GLY A 699 11.00 20.77 18.62
CA GLY A 699 12.10 21.60 19.12
C GLY A 699 13.47 21.07 18.69
N ASP A 700 13.69 19.76 18.82
CA ASP A 700 14.92 19.07 18.41
C ASP A 700 15.23 19.27 16.91
N LEU A 701 14.20 19.43 16.06
CA LEU A 701 14.39 19.78 14.64
C LEU A 701 15.02 21.16 14.48
N LEU A 702 14.56 22.16 15.24
CA LEU A 702 15.01 23.55 15.13
C LEU A 702 16.42 23.77 15.69
N GLU A 703 16.94 22.85 16.51
CA GLU A 703 18.32 22.90 17.00
C GLU A 703 19.34 22.62 15.89
N ASN A 704 18.95 21.84 14.87
CA ASN A 704 19.82 21.45 13.76
C ASN A 704 19.72 22.44 12.59
N PRO A 705 20.77 22.57 11.75
CA PRO A 705 20.71 23.46 10.58
C PRO A 705 19.61 23.01 9.59
N ALA A 706 18.90 23.95 8.99
CA ALA A 706 17.88 23.64 8.00
C ALA A 706 18.50 23.14 6.68
N THR A 707 17.79 22.24 6.02
CA THR A 707 18.00 21.90 4.61
C THR A 707 16.87 22.51 3.79
N LEU A 708 17.19 23.46 2.89
CA LEU A 708 16.23 24.10 2.01
C LEU A 708 16.44 23.67 0.56
N LEU A 709 15.40 23.14 -0.08
CA LEU A 709 15.35 23.02 -1.54
C LEU A 709 14.28 23.94 -2.12
N VAL A 710 14.59 24.58 -3.24
CA VAL A 710 13.61 25.33 -4.02
C VAL A 710 13.78 25.05 -5.51
N GLN A 711 12.70 24.64 -6.17
CA GLN A 711 12.64 24.51 -7.62
C GLN A 711 11.49 25.38 -8.16
N GLY A 712 11.74 26.13 -9.23
CA GLY A 712 10.75 27.02 -9.84
C GLY A 712 11.19 28.48 -9.80
N ASN A 713 10.31 29.37 -9.35
CA ASN A 713 10.70 30.76 -9.08
C ASN A 713 11.42 30.87 -7.74
N VAL A 714 12.74 31.05 -7.78
CA VAL A 714 13.62 30.98 -6.60
C VAL A 714 13.96 32.33 -5.97
N ASP A 715 13.76 33.44 -6.70
CA ASP A 715 14.32 34.74 -6.33
C ASP A 715 13.72 35.28 -5.01
N GLY A 716 12.41 35.12 -4.84
CA GLY A 716 11.72 35.48 -3.61
C GLY A 716 12.27 34.70 -2.41
N VAL A 717 12.33 33.37 -2.51
CA VAL A 717 12.80 32.54 -1.40
C VAL A 717 14.27 32.82 -1.08
N ARG A 718 15.13 32.90 -2.10
CA ARG A 718 16.57 33.16 -1.92
C ARG A 718 16.83 34.48 -1.19
N LYS A 719 16.06 35.53 -1.49
CA LYS A 719 16.20 36.84 -0.85
C LYS A 719 15.73 36.84 0.60
N PHE A 720 14.61 36.19 0.90
CA PHE A 720 13.99 36.25 2.22
C PHE A 720 14.41 35.11 3.17
N TYR A 721 15.02 34.03 2.66
CA TYR A 721 15.44 32.86 3.45
C TYR A 721 16.22 33.20 4.73
N PRO A 722 17.30 34.02 4.69
CA PRO A 722 18.05 34.34 5.91
C PRO A 722 17.20 35.09 6.95
N GLN A 723 16.33 35.99 6.49
CA GLN A 723 15.44 36.75 7.37
C GLN A 723 14.37 35.87 8.00
N VAL A 724 13.79 34.95 7.23
CA VAL A 724 12.78 34.00 7.73
C VAL A 724 13.41 33.08 8.77
N CYS A 725 14.59 32.53 8.49
CA CYS A 725 15.29 31.67 9.45
C CYS A 725 15.60 32.42 10.76
N ALA A 726 16.12 33.65 10.67
CA ALA A 726 16.36 34.49 11.85
C ALA A 726 15.08 34.79 12.65
N ASN A 727 13.94 34.98 11.99
CA ASN A 727 12.66 35.25 12.65
C ASN A 727 12.14 34.04 13.43
N HIS A 728 12.38 32.83 12.95
CA HIS A 728 11.90 31.56 13.53
C HIS A 728 12.95 30.83 14.37
N GLY A 729 14.13 31.42 14.57
CA GLY A 729 15.23 30.79 15.31
C GLY A 729 15.80 29.54 14.62
N ILE A 730 15.66 29.44 13.30
CA ILE A 730 16.17 28.33 12.50
C ILE A 730 17.66 28.58 12.22
N ASN A 731 18.48 27.59 12.53
CA ASN A 731 19.90 27.58 12.21
C ASN A 731 20.10 27.31 10.70
N ILE A 732 21.06 28.00 10.06
CA ILE A 732 21.38 27.87 8.63
C ILE A 732 22.84 27.49 8.40
#